data_AF-N9TNF0-F1
#
_entry.id   AF-N9TNF0-F1
#
_cell.length_a   1.000
_cell.length_b   1.000
_cell.length_c   1.000
_cell.angle_alpha   90.00
_cell.angle_beta   90.00
_cell.angle_gamma   90.00
#
_symmetry.space_group_name_H-M   'P 1'
#
loop_
_entity.id
_entity.type
_entity.pdbx_description
1 polymer ?
#
loop_
_entity_poly.entity_id
_entity_poly.type
_entity_poly.pdbx_seq_one_letter_code
_entity_poly.pdbx_strand_id
1 'polypeptide(L)'
;MFESIKNKVNQLINPQGQNSLDSETLALINTIVEPLAQVDAALPNQVLNYIVNGQNPEVLMTLQQQATDKACALLGSPGTYGWFWPSSELTKSQEKLCKASQNARYKLYINIFSKLSSEQIIRYGKFLEAATQQRNYSQLSKQTPVWFGYVLIDGLLTSFNHQSFDDRQKKSHRDLWTLAVLKQLYLSEPENNIEGFIATLFERDGVNNYHHDQLNVLFKLSDSVVFFNEHAQQVREILPKLSAAAQGIFLEFIAQHSDLLQQQTELIIMLALSSSKTVREQATVLLSQLNQTESQQYLQHFLLNGESKQRSFAADLLARLGEQNRDILQQAADSEKLKSVQVLIIAALQRLESLQQVVEVDYTLPEIKAIETQDIPESFIPIIVENYQALLEKARLRAEQEIEDNKTASYKSTWAQSNYKDLQKLKIEQISQQLFSTINGKKRTHIHGHHYNILTHQNKLQNLPEYGVEHALRLSYHGRNWINWNELFNSLLKPHHYENLELRQLEQLMKQVGFEKPARMIAESYLENYYYETLSSYIADDDKVVPFFMEHIDLIAEALGLSPDKSESRYRSFEPLHAIGVLQRFPQLPKQFIPRLLEFALGDGKRLRFDAQEVLRKLPDIHLRAIEALENGKQEIRITAIEWLARLQHQAAVPALYALLEKEKKEVVIAAILTALEQLGEDISAYLSPESLLKDAEKGLKGKIASSFTWFDLQHLPQAQWQDGTAVDPKIIQWWVVLADKLKDPVPNALLQRYMGLLNEKSQQTLSLHLLQSFIYQDTRNPTLEEAMEVATKEAPSRLASYQDSFKRWGQKYPEYYGRYEHITLEEVVEEIKRERLAIYLGSAIKSKGMLALTFKTQGSVAVKLLQDYMKQHYQRRAQIEAMLSGFSVSDDPLMIQLLLSLSRRYRTASVQTLAKQLVEQIAERNQWSSDELADRTIPTAGLDDAGVLSLEYGSRILTAYVDEKDKFVLKNEDGKIIKSLPAARQGDDESLIKEAKSLFSSSKKEFKQVIDLQTQRLYEAMCSERVWSSADWQEYLFAHPIMKRLIQRLVWLEISTEGEILHSFRPSDDGNLLNLEDDEIELAADSQIKIAHVVLISAEDAEAWQAHFKDYKVKFLFEQMTHQLPVFEAQAEIIEDRKGWLTDTFTLRGVVTKLGYQRASIEDGGSFDSYFKPFSQIGLSAVIRFSGSYVPEENLAAVLYDLSFEKKNVRSWRDSGMNLADVPPVLLAETYADYLKVAEACSGFDPEWQKKTPW
;
A
#
# COMPACT_ATOMS: atom_id res chain seq x y z
N MET A 1 26.34 -21.12 50.52
CA MET A 1 26.73 -20.04 49.59
C MET A 1 26.54 -18.66 50.23
N PHE A 2 25.37 -18.34 50.82
CA PHE A 2 25.11 -17.08 51.54
C PHE A 2 26.07 -16.79 52.72
N GLU A 3 26.45 -17.76 53.55
CA GLU A 3 27.42 -17.54 54.65
C GLU A 3 28.86 -17.29 54.17
N SER A 4 29.26 -17.92 53.07
CA SER A 4 30.60 -17.75 52.48
C SER A 4 30.76 -16.36 51.85
N ILE A 5 29.69 -15.80 51.28
CA ILE A 5 29.64 -14.43 50.78
C ILE A 5 29.64 -13.44 51.96
N LYS A 6 28.84 -13.69 53.01
CA LYS A 6 28.78 -12.86 54.22
C LYS A 6 30.14 -12.65 54.89
N ASN A 7 30.96 -13.70 54.99
CA ASN A 7 32.30 -13.62 55.58
C ASN A 7 33.32 -12.89 54.68
N LYS A 8 33.19 -12.97 53.35
CA LYS A 8 34.03 -12.22 52.40
C LYS A 8 33.69 -10.73 52.36
N VAL A 9 32.41 -10.41 52.51
CA VAL A 9 31.87 -9.04 52.47
C VAL A 9 32.21 -8.25 53.75
N ASN A 10 32.15 -8.87 54.92
CA ASN A 10 32.51 -8.22 56.19
C ASN A 10 34.00 -7.85 56.33
N GLN A 11 34.88 -8.40 55.48
CA GLN A 11 36.31 -8.06 55.46
C GLN A 11 36.63 -6.86 54.56
N LEU A 12 35.69 -6.42 53.72
CA LEU A 12 35.91 -5.41 52.67
C LEU A 12 35.39 -4.01 53.04
N ILE A 13 34.72 -3.86 54.18
CA ILE A 13 34.11 -2.60 54.63
C ILE A 13 34.63 -2.28 56.03
N ASN A 14 35.25 -1.10 56.20
CA ASN A 14 35.74 -0.63 57.49
C ASN A 14 34.53 -0.12 58.33
N PRO A 15 34.16 -0.76 59.45
CA PRO A 15 32.86 -0.56 60.10
C PRO A 15 32.82 0.66 61.04
N GLN A 16 33.43 1.79 60.67
CA GLN A 16 33.49 3.00 61.52
C GLN A 16 32.64 4.18 61.03
N GLY A 17 31.60 3.97 60.20
CA GLY A 17 30.69 5.03 59.75
C GLY A 17 29.21 4.65 59.80
N GLN A 18 28.35 5.62 60.12
CA GLN A 18 26.91 5.54 60.44
C GLN A 18 25.94 5.04 59.33
N ASN A 19 26.40 4.31 58.30
CA ASN A 19 25.57 3.85 57.17
C ASN A 19 25.52 2.31 57.05
N SER A 20 24.94 1.62 58.04
CA SER A 20 24.84 0.14 58.00
C SER A 20 23.72 -0.34 57.09
N LEU A 21 24.06 -0.93 55.94
CA LEU A 21 23.11 -1.70 55.12
C LEU A 21 22.90 -3.10 55.70
N ASP A 22 21.71 -3.67 55.51
CA ASP A 22 21.47 -5.07 55.86
C ASP A 22 22.29 -6.01 54.95
N SER A 23 22.58 -7.21 55.47
CA SER A 23 23.48 -8.16 54.80
C SER A 23 22.97 -8.66 53.45
N GLU A 24 21.66 -8.65 53.21
CA GLU A 24 21.07 -9.07 51.94
C GLU A 24 21.24 -7.98 50.88
N THR A 25 20.93 -6.72 51.22
CA THR A 25 21.14 -5.57 50.34
C THR A 25 22.61 -5.41 49.95
N LEU A 26 23.51 -5.59 50.91
CA LEU A 26 24.94 -5.52 50.64
C LEU A 26 25.43 -6.64 49.70
N ALA A 27 24.87 -7.85 49.83
CA ALA A 27 25.17 -8.96 48.92
C ALA A 27 24.67 -8.69 47.48
N LEU A 28 23.51 -8.03 47.33
CA LEU A 28 23.00 -7.62 46.02
C LEU A 28 23.93 -6.61 45.36
N ILE A 29 24.32 -5.53 46.04
CA ILE A 29 25.23 -4.52 45.47
C ILE A 29 26.58 -5.13 45.11
N ASN A 30 27.12 -6.00 45.97
CA ASN A 30 28.36 -6.72 45.68
C ASN A 30 28.26 -7.57 44.40
N THR A 31 27.14 -8.27 44.20
CA THR A 31 26.88 -9.05 42.98
C THR A 31 26.73 -8.15 41.74
N ILE A 32 26.17 -6.95 41.89
CA ILE A 32 26.00 -5.99 40.79
C ILE A 32 27.36 -5.52 40.25
N VAL A 33 28.31 -5.25 41.14
CA VAL A 33 29.63 -4.66 40.78
C VAL A 33 30.71 -5.71 40.51
N GLU A 34 30.51 -6.97 40.91
CA GLU A 34 31.45 -8.09 40.70
C GLU A 34 31.97 -8.22 39.24
N PRO A 35 31.15 -8.06 38.18
CA PRO A 35 31.64 -8.14 36.80
C PRO A 35 32.75 -7.14 36.48
N LEU A 36 32.85 -6.02 37.19
CA LEU A 36 33.88 -4.99 36.96
C LEU A 36 35.30 -5.48 37.26
N ALA A 37 35.45 -6.59 38.00
CA ALA A 37 36.75 -7.26 38.17
C ALA A 37 37.38 -7.70 36.83
N GLN A 38 36.57 -7.84 35.77
CA GLN A 38 37.02 -8.16 34.41
C GLN A 38 37.55 -6.94 33.64
N VAL A 39 37.41 -5.75 34.20
CA VAL A 39 38.00 -4.50 33.73
C VAL A 39 39.24 -4.18 34.57
N ASP A 40 39.08 -4.13 35.89
CA ASP A 40 40.17 -3.98 36.87
C ASP A 40 39.73 -4.61 38.21
N ALA A 41 40.61 -5.39 38.83
CA ALA A 41 40.33 -6.13 40.05
C ALA A 41 39.96 -5.24 41.26
N ALA A 42 40.37 -3.97 41.29
CA ALA A 42 40.07 -3.03 42.36
C ALA A 42 38.69 -2.36 42.25
N LEU A 43 38.12 -2.30 41.04
CA LEU A 43 36.88 -1.56 40.77
C LEU A 43 35.67 -2.03 41.59
N PRO A 44 35.38 -3.34 41.75
CA PRO A 44 34.22 -3.77 42.55
C PRO A 44 34.22 -3.21 43.98
N ASN A 45 35.37 -3.24 44.66
CA ASN A 45 35.49 -2.77 46.04
C ASN A 45 35.43 -1.24 46.14
N GLN A 46 36.04 -0.53 45.19
CA GLN A 46 35.99 0.93 45.14
C GLN A 46 34.56 1.42 44.89
N VAL A 47 33.85 0.82 43.93
CA VAL A 47 32.45 1.16 43.61
C VAL A 47 31.53 0.79 44.76
N LEU A 48 31.71 -0.37 45.41
CA LEU A 48 30.92 -0.76 46.57
C LEU A 48 31.05 0.25 47.72
N ASN A 49 32.29 0.65 48.07
CA ASN A 49 32.51 1.66 49.12
C ASN A 49 31.98 3.04 48.73
N TYR A 50 32.04 3.41 47.45
CA TYR A 50 31.42 4.62 46.94
C TYR A 50 29.91 4.61 47.14
N ILE A 51 29.21 3.57 46.67
CA ILE A 51 27.74 3.49 46.80
C ILE A 51 27.32 3.54 48.27
N VAL A 52 27.92 2.68 49.11
CA VAL A 52 27.49 2.49 50.50
C VAL A 52 27.89 3.67 51.40
N ASN A 53 29.16 4.08 51.33
CA ASN A 53 29.78 5.00 52.29
C ASN A 53 30.11 6.39 51.72
N GLY A 54 30.00 6.59 50.40
CA GLY A 54 30.43 7.83 49.73
C GLY A 54 31.94 8.01 49.64
N GLN A 55 32.72 6.96 49.95
CA GLN A 55 34.18 6.99 49.89
C GLN A 55 34.69 6.70 48.47
N ASN A 56 35.89 7.16 48.13
CA ASN A 56 36.52 7.00 46.82
C ASN A 56 35.71 7.57 45.62
N PRO A 57 35.21 8.82 45.67
CA PRO A 57 34.43 9.40 44.57
C PRO A 57 35.18 9.46 43.23
N GLU A 58 36.51 9.44 43.24
CA GLU A 58 37.37 9.39 42.05
C GLU A 58 37.15 8.13 41.18
N VAL A 59 36.55 7.06 41.72
CA VAL A 59 36.21 5.84 40.96
C VAL A 59 35.27 6.13 39.79
N LEU A 60 34.42 7.15 39.89
CA LEU A 60 33.54 7.57 38.79
C LEU A 60 34.35 8.06 37.59
N MET A 61 35.40 8.84 37.84
CA MET A 61 36.28 9.35 36.78
C MET A 61 37.06 8.19 36.14
N THR A 62 37.51 7.21 36.92
CA THR A 62 38.16 5.99 36.42
C THR A 62 37.26 5.20 35.49
N LEU A 63 35.97 5.06 35.82
CA LEU A 63 34.97 4.39 34.97
C LEU A 63 34.67 5.18 33.69
N GLN A 64 34.58 6.52 33.81
CA GLN A 64 34.34 7.40 32.66
C GLN A 64 35.49 7.41 31.64
N GLN A 65 36.72 7.15 32.09
CA GLN A 65 37.93 7.17 31.24
C GLN A 65 38.24 5.83 30.55
N GLN A 66 37.40 4.80 30.69
CA GLN A 66 37.65 3.51 30.02
C GLN A 66 37.56 3.66 28.49
N ALA A 67 38.54 3.11 27.75
CA ALA A 67 38.59 3.25 26.29
C ALA A 67 37.47 2.49 25.55
N THR A 68 36.89 1.46 26.17
CA THR A 68 35.90 0.55 25.57
C THR A 68 34.60 0.55 26.37
N ASP A 69 33.51 0.04 25.78
CA ASP A 69 32.22 -0.16 26.44
C ASP A 69 32.14 -1.47 27.25
N LYS A 70 33.28 -2.09 27.57
CA LYS A 70 33.35 -3.39 28.25
C LYS A 70 32.64 -3.38 29.60
N ALA A 71 32.76 -2.32 30.39
CA ALA A 71 32.04 -2.17 31.66
C ALA A 71 30.51 -2.11 31.43
N CYS A 72 30.06 -1.40 30.39
CA CYS A 72 28.65 -1.37 29.99
C CYS A 72 28.14 -2.78 29.63
N ALA A 73 28.87 -3.51 28.78
CA ALA A 73 28.52 -4.87 28.38
C ALA A 73 28.47 -5.85 29.58
N LEU A 74 29.47 -5.80 30.46
CA LEU A 74 29.57 -6.66 31.64
C LEU A 74 28.46 -6.41 32.66
N LEU A 75 27.95 -5.18 32.74
CA LEU A 75 26.78 -4.86 33.55
C LEU A 75 25.46 -5.14 32.81
N GLY A 76 25.48 -5.56 31.56
CA GLY A 76 24.27 -5.80 30.77
C GLY A 76 23.54 -4.51 30.41
N SER A 77 24.30 -3.47 30.08
CA SER A 77 23.85 -2.18 29.55
C SER A 77 22.70 -1.54 30.33
N PRO A 78 22.88 -1.28 31.65
CA PRO A 78 21.84 -0.65 32.49
C PRO A 78 21.46 0.73 31.95
N GLY A 79 20.18 1.10 32.02
CA GLY A 79 19.70 2.42 31.59
C GLY A 79 19.47 2.56 30.07
N THR A 80 19.49 1.45 29.34
CA THR A 80 19.17 1.41 27.90
C THR A 80 17.68 1.65 27.69
N TYR A 81 17.34 2.75 27.02
CA TYR A 81 15.96 3.13 26.68
C TYR A 81 15.51 2.59 25.32
N GLY A 82 16.38 2.60 24.31
CA GLY A 82 16.06 2.17 22.95
C GLY A 82 16.87 0.95 22.52
N TRP A 83 17.13 0.82 21.22
CA TRP A 83 18.07 -0.18 20.73
C TRP A 83 19.52 0.23 21.01
N PHE A 84 20.27 -0.67 21.63
CA PHE A 84 21.69 -0.52 21.84
C PHE A 84 22.35 -1.90 21.89
N TRP A 85 23.49 -2.04 21.20
CA TRP A 85 24.33 -3.23 21.25
C TRP A 85 25.76 -2.80 21.58
N PRO A 86 26.36 -3.28 22.69
CA PRO A 86 27.75 -2.98 22.98
C PRO A 86 28.67 -3.61 21.93
N SER A 87 29.75 -2.92 21.60
CA SER A 87 30.81 -3.36 20.69
C SER A 87 31.73 -4.42 21.31
N SER A 88 31.83 -4.47 22.64
CA SER A 88 32.60 -5.49 23.34
C SER A 88 31.87 -6.84 23.39
N GLU A 89 32.44 -7.86 22.74
CA GLU A 89 31.96 -9.24 22.86
C GLU A 89 32.31 -9.83 24.24
N LEU A 90 31.33 -10.51 24.86
CA LEU A 90 31.52 -11.19 26.14
C LEU A 90 31.79 -12.68 25.93
N THR A 91 32.70 -13.24 26.71
CA THR A 91 32.85 -14.70 26.79
C THR A 91 31.69 -15.33 27.56
N LYS A 92 31.44 -16.64 27.40
CA LYS A 92 30.38 -17.36 28.14
C LYS A 92 30.47 -17.20 29.68
N SER A 93 31.69 -17.08 30.23
CA SER A 93 31.87 -16.84 31.67
C SER A 93 31.49 -15.40 32.05
N GLN A 94 31.81 -14.42 31.21
CA GLN A 94 31.43 -13.02 31.39
C GLN A 94 29.92 -12.81 31.20
N GLU A 95 29.28 -13.52 30.25
CA GLU A 95 27.81 -13.52 30.10
C GLU A 95 27.11 -14.02 31.37
N LYS A 96 27.68 -15.01 32.05
CA LYS A 96 27.13 -15.51 33.32
C LYS A 96 27.21 -14.45 34.42
N LEU A 97 28.32 -13.72 34.51
CA LEU A 97 28.49 -12.59 35.45
C LEU A 97 27.53 -11.44 35.11
N CYS A 98 27.38 -11.13 33.82
CA CYS A 98 26.44 -10.13 33.32
C CYS A 98 24.99 -10.47 33.73
N LYS A 99 24.54 -11.70 33.46
CA LYS A 99 23.22 -12.18 33.90
C LYS A 99 23.04 -12.15 35.42
N ALA A 100 24.08 -12.46 36.19
CA ALA A 100 24.03 -12.38 37.65
C ALA A 100 23.86 -10.93 38.13
N SER A 101 24.59 -9.98 37.54
CA SER A 101 24.45 -8.55 37.81
C SER A 101 23.06 -8.03 37.45
N GLN A 102 22.53 -8.35 36.27
CA GLN A 102 21.16 -8.00 35.85
C GLN A 102 20.10 -8.53 36.84
N ASN A 103 20.21 -9.80 37.25
CA ASN A 103 19.31 -10.40 38.23
C ASN A 103 19.40 -9.73 39.61
N ALA A 104 20.60 -9.33 40.03
CA ALA A 104 20.81 -8.64 41.30
C ALA A 104 20.27 -7.21 41.29
N ARG A 105 20.42 -6.47 40.18
CA ARG A 105 19.81 -5.14 40.00
C ARG A 105 18.30 -5.20 40.07
N TYR A 106 17.70 -6.13 39.32
CA TYR A 106 16.25 -6.37 39.37
C TYR A 106 15.77 -6.57 40.82
N LYS A 107 16.41 -7.46 41.60
CA LYS A 107 16.04 -7.71 43.01
C LYS A 107 16.24 -6.49 43.92
N LEU A 108 17.28 -5.69 43.67
CA LEU A 108 17.50 -4.44 44.39
C LEU A 108 16.35 -3.45 44.10
N TYR A 109 15.96 -3.29 42.84
CA TYR A 109 14.91 -2.35 42.41
C TYR A 109 13.51 -2.65 42.97
N ILE A 110 13.18 -3.91 43.30
CA ILE A 110 11.90 -4.24 43.95
C ILE A 110 11.71 -3.43 45.23
N ASN A 111 12.77 -3.27 46.02
CA ASN A 111 12.71 -2.68 47.36
C ASN A 111 13.71 -1.53 47.57
N ILE A 112 14.20 -0.91 46.50
CA ILE A 112 15.32 0.04 46.54
C ILE A 112 15.10 1.21 47.51
N PHE A 113 13.89 1.77 47.54
CA PHE A 113 13.54 2.91 48.40
C PHE A 113 13.43 2.55 49.89
N SER A 114 13.28 1.27 50.23
CA SER A 114 13.32 0.78 51.61
C SER A 114 14.70 0.27 52.03
N LYS A 115 15.54 -0.10 51.06
CA LYS A 115 16.85 -0.71 51.27
C LYS A 115 18.00 0.31 51.27
N LEU A 116 17.84 1.44 50.57
CA LEU A 116 18.87 2.47 50.41
C LEU A 116 18.33 3.86 50.79
N SER A 117 19.19 4.71 51.37
CA SER A 117 18.89 6.13 51.55
C SER A 117 18.93 6.90 50.21
N SER A 118 18.32 8.08 50.14
CA SER A 118 18.34 8.91 48.92
C SER A 118 19.78 9.18 48.44
N GLU A 119 20.70 9.48 49.36
CA GLU A 119 22.11 9.69 49.01
C GLU A 119 22.76 8.44 48.41
N GLN A 120 22.45 7.25 48.94
CA GLN A 120 22.98 5.99 48.41
C GLN A 120 22.41 5.68 47.03
N ILE A 121 21.12 6.00 46.79
CA ILE A 121 20.49 5.84 45.47
C ILE A 121 21.10 6.81 44.45
N ILE A 122 21.36 8.06 44.84
CA ILE A 122 22.06 9.04 43.98
C ILE A 122 23.45 8.51 43.59
N ARG A 123 24.23 8.05 44.56
CA ARG A 123 25.56 7.47 44.30
C ARG A 123 25.46 6.22 43.41
N TYR A 124 24.44 5.39 43.61
CA TYR A 124 24.17 4.24 42.75
C TYR A 124 23.88 4.65 41.30
N GLY A 125 23.03 5.67 41.08
CA GLY A 125 22.77 6.22 39.74
C GLY A 125 24.02 6.81 39.07
N LYS A 126 24.82 7.59 39.82
CA LYS A 126 26.09 8.17 39.33
C LYS A 126 27.11 7.10 38.96
N PHE A 127 27.12 5.97 39.68
CA PHE A 127 27.90 4.79 39.31
C PHE A 127 27.46 4.21 37.95
N LEU A 128 26.16 3.98 37.74
CA LEU A 128 25.66 3.42 36.48
C LEU A 128 25.97 4.34 35.29
N GLU A 129 25.78 5.65 35.49
CA GLU A 129 26.15 6.68 34.52
C GLU A 129 27.65 6.61 34.15
N ALA A 130 28.53 6.55 35.15
CA ALA A 130 29.96 6.51 34.94
C ALA A 130 30.43 5.21 34.27
N ALA A 131 29.89 4.06 34.68
CA ALA A 131 30.27 2.74 34.17
C ALA A 131 29.88 2.52 32.71
N THR A 132 28.84 3.21 32.25
CA THR A 132 28.33 3.10 30.88
C THR A 132 28.80 4.21 29.96
N GLN A 133 29.37 5.29 30.53
CA GLN A 133 29.79 6.50 29.81
C GLN A 133 28.68 7.13 28.97
N GLN A 134 27.42 6.91 29.36
CA GLN A 134 26.26 7.39 28.61
C GLN A 134 26.13 6.85 27.18
N ARG A 135 26.91 5.81 26.79
CA ARG A 135 26.92 5.26 25.43
C ARG A 135 25.58 4.63 25.02
N ASN A 136 24.82 4.13 25.99
CA ASN A 136 23.54 3.45 25.81
C ASN A 136 22.33 4.27 26.29
N TYR A 137 22.56 5.47 26.82
CA TYR A 137 21.52 6.31 27.40
C TYR A 137 21.03 7.35 26.40
N SER A 138 19.72 7.44 26.25
CA SER A 138 19.06 8.52 25.51
C SER A 138 18.56 9.56 26.51
N GLN A 139 19.01 10.80 26.38
CA GLN A 139 18.62 11.87 27.30
C GLN A 139 17.13 12.20 27.12
N LEU A 140 16.34 11.95 28.16
CA LEU A 140 14.88 12.21 28.17
C LEU A 140 14.57 13.70 28.12
N SER A 141 15.15 14.48 29.05
CA SER A 141 15.08 15.94 29.13
C SER A 141 16.45 16.52 29.46
N LYS A 142 16.70 17.76 29.02
CA LYS A 142 17.84 18.56 29.49
C LYS A 142 17.77 18.87 30.99
N GLN A 143 16.56 18.84 31.56
CA GLN A 143 16.33 19.10 32.98
C GLN A 143 16.47 17.85 33.84
N THR A 144 16.45 16.65 33.26
CA THR A 144 16.61 15.40 34.01
C THR A 144 18.08 15.17 34.33
N PRO A 145 18.48 15.09 35.63
CA PRO A 145 19.82 14.66 36.00
C PRO A 145 20.10 13.26 35.44
N VAL A 146 21.27 13.06 34.84
CA VAL A 146 21.58 11.81 34.13
C VAL A 146 21.50 10.61 35.05
N TRP A 147 22.07 10.69 36.26
CA TRP A 147 21.96 9.65 37.28
C TRP A 147 20.51 9.26 37.60
N PHE A 148 19.59 10.23 37.62
CA PHE A 148 18.17 9.98 37.89
C PHE A 148 17.54 9.25 36.71
N GLY A 149 17.88 9.66 35.48
CA GLY A 149 17.52 8.94 34.26
C GLY A 149 17.96 7.48 34.28
N TYR A 150 19.18 7.17 34.74
CA TYR A 150 19.65 5.79 34.89
C TYR A 150 18.84 4.98 35.91
N VAL A 151 18.58 5.55 37.09
CA VAL A 151 17.77 4.88 38.12
C VAL A 151 16.36 4.61 37.59
N LEU A 152 15.78 5.59 36.90
CA LEU A 152 14.44 5.51 36.35
C LEU A 152 14.34 4.46 35.25
N ILE A 153 15.22 4.51 34.25
CA ILE A 153 15.16 3.63 33.07
C ILE A 153 15.60 2.22 33.43
N ASP A 154 16.68 2.03 34.18
CA ASP A 154 17.11 0.68 34.56
C ASP A 154 16.11 0.04 35.52
N GLY A 155 15.57 0.81 36.48
CA GLY A 155 14.62 0.33 37.48
C GLY A 155 13.20 0.08 36.96
N LEU A 156 12.73 0.82 35.95
CA LEU A 156 11.39 0.62 35.39
C LEU A 156 11.39 -0.14 34.05
N LEU A 157 12.51 -0.21 33.33
CA LEU A 157 12.58 -0.81 31.99
C LEU A 157 13.66 -1.88 31.89
N THR A 158 14.95 -1.48 31.83
CA THR A 158 16.03 -2.38 31.40
C THR A 158 16.14 -3.63 32.28
N SER A 159 16.07 -3.50 33.61
CA SER A 159 16.15 -4.64 34.53
C SER A 159 14.92 -5.57 34.48
N PHE A 160 13.80 -5.11 33.93
CA PHE A 160 12.56 -5.89 33.83
C PHE A 160 12.34 -6.50 32.44
N ASN A 161 12.97 -5.97 31.39
CA ASN A 161 12.82 -6.47 30.01
C ASN A 161 13.52 -7.82 29.77
N HIS A 162 14.51 -8.18 30.59
CA HIS A 162 15.24 -9.44 30.47
C HIS A 162 14.57 -10.63 31.18
N GLN A 163 13.38 -10.44 31.75
CA GLN A 163 12.65 -11.47 32.51
C GLN A 163 11.26 -11.69 31.90
N SER A 164 10.83 -12.95 31.78
CA SER A 164 9.50 -13.33 31.27
C SER A 164 8.43 -13.25 32.37
N PHE A 165 8.12 -12.04 32.85
CA PHE A 165 7.06 -11.82 33.84
C PHE A 165 5.72 -11.43 33.20
N ASP A 166 4.63 -11.90 33.79
CA ASP A 166 3.28 -11.39 33.49
C ASP A 166 3.05 -10.00 34.14
N ASP A 167 1.96 -9.34 33.75
CA ASP A 167 1.65 -7.98 34.19
C ASP A 167 1.33 -7.88 35.70
N ARG A 168 0.79 -8.95 36.31
CA ARG A 168 0.50 -8.98 37.75
C ARG A 168 1.79 -9.01 38.55
N GLN A 169 2.75 -9.84 38.13
CA GLN A 169 4.08 -9.92 38.72
C GLN A 169 4.81 -8.59 38.61
N LYS A 170 4.85 -8.00 37.40
CA LYS A 170 5.48 -6.69 37.17
C LYS A 170 4.87 -5.60 38.05
N LYS A 171 3.55 -5.60 38.24
CA LYS A 171 2.85 -4.66 39.12
C LYS A 171 3.28 -4.83 40.57
N SER A 172 3.19 -6.04 41.12
CA SER A 172 3.57 -6.32 42.52
C SER A 172 5.04 -5.99 42.83
N HIS A 173 5.94 -6.18 41.87
CA HIS A 173 7.37 -5.88 42.04
C HIS A 173 7.69 -4.38 41.98
N ARG A 174 6.69 -3.53 41.72
CA ARG A 174 6.82 -2.07 41.63
C ARG A 174 5.92 -1.34 42.62
N ASP A 175 5.37 -2.02 43.63
CA ASP A 175 4.45 -1.42 44.61
C ASP A 175 5.06 -0.22 45.38
N LEU A 176 6.39 -0.20 45.55
CA LEU A 176 7.10 0.91 46.21
C LEU A 176 7.48 2.05 45.25
N TRP A 177 7.32 1.86 43.94
CA TRP A 177 7.57 2.90 42.94
C TRP A 177 6.33 3.77 42.82
N THR A 178 6.38 4.94 43.45
CA THR A 178 5.33 5.95 43.41
C THR A 178 5.90 7.27 42.89
N LEU A 179 5.09 8.08 42.22
CA LEU A 179 5.52 9.41 41.78
C LEU A 179 5.90 10.30 42.97
N ALA A 180 5.25 10.13 44.13
CA ALA A 180 5.60 10.80 45.37
C ALA A 180 7.04 10.48 45.83
N VAL A 181 7.42 9.20 45.86
CA VAL A 181 8.77 8.77 46.26
C VAL A 181 9.82 9.19 45.23
N LEU A 182 9.51 9.07 43.93
CA LEU A 182 10.40 9.53 42.86
C LEU A 182 10.64 11.04 42.92
N LYS A 183 9.59 11.83 43.21
CA LYS A 183 9.69 13.28 43.43
C LYS A 183 10.61 13.56 44.63
N GLN A 184 10.42 12.87 45.75
CA GLN A 184 11.25 13.07 46.94
C GLN A 184 12.73 12.75 46.68
N LEU A 185 13.01 11.68 45.94
CA LEU A 185 14.37 11.34 45.52
C LEU A 185 14.96 12.42 44.59
N TYR A 186 14.20 12.86 43.59
CA TYR A 186 14.61 13.89 42.65
C TYR A 186 14.96 15.20 43.37
N LEU A 187 14.12 15.65 44.29
CA LEU A 187 14.29 16.90 45.06
C LEU A 187 15.34 16.81 46.18
N SER A 188 16.01 15.67 46.35
CA SER A 188 17.08 15.54 47.36
C SER A 188 18.39 16.21 46.94
N GLU A 189 18.56 16.57 45.65
CA GLU A 189 19.63 17.45 45.19
C GLU A 189 19.14 18.92 45.11
N PRO A 190 19.86 19.91 45.70
CA PRO A 190 19.39 21.30 45.81
C PRO A 190 19.10 22.02 44.48
N GLU A 191 19.76 21.62 43.40
CA GLU A 191 19.60 22.16 42.05
C GLU A 191 18.29 21.72 41.38
N ASN A 192 17.61 20.71 41.93
CA ASN A 192 16.41 20.13 41.37
C ASN A 192 15.14 20.82 41.92
N ASN A 193 14.14 21.00 41.07
CA ASN A 193 12.86 21.59 41.43
C ASN A 193 11.69 20.77 40.86
N ILE A 194 10.47 21.11 41.29
CA ILE A 194 9.26 20.39 40.88
C ILE A 194 8.98 20.53 39.37
N GLU A 195 9.37 21.66 38.77
CA GLU A 195 9.16 21.88 37.33
C GLU A 195 9.98 20.91 36.49
N GLY A 196 11.26 20.74 36.83
CA GLY A 196 12.16 19.78 36.20
C GLY A 196 11.72 18.32 36.41
N PHE A 197 11.13 18.02 37.57
CA PHE A 197 10.55 16.70 37.82
C PHE A 197 9.35 16.43 36.89
N ILE A 198 8.38 17.35 36.81
CA ILE A 198 7.23 17.22 35.91
C ILE A 198 7.68 17.09 34.46
N ALA A 199 8.66 17.90 34.02
CA ALA A 199 9.23 17.80 32.67
C ALA A 199 9.84 16.41 32.43
N THR A 200 10.54 15.83 33.40
CA THR A 200 11.16 14.49 33.31
C THR A 200 10.13 13.39 33.04
N LEU A 201 8.91 13.49 33.59
CA LEU A 201 7.87 12.47 33.41
C LEU A 201 7.45 12.34 31.93
N PHE A 202 7.37 13.45 31.20
CA PHE A 202 6.79 13.50 29.85
C PHE A 202 7.82 13.68 28.72
N GLU A 203 8.93 14.39 28.94
CA GLU A 203 9.82 14.84 27.87
C GLU A 203 10.59 13.69 27.20
N ARG A 204 10.65 13.69 25.86
CA ARG A 204 11.29 12.65 25.03
C ARG A 204 12.00 13.20 23.78
N ASP A 205 12.30 14.51 23.73
CA ASP A 205 12.91 15.17 22.56
C ASP A 205 14.24 14.53 22.11
N GLY A 206 15.01 13.95 23.05
CA GLY A 206 16.26 13.24 22.77
C GLY A 206 16.11 11.77 22.38
N VAL A 207 14.89 11.28 22.17
CA VAL A 207 14.57 9.85 22.00
C VAL A 207 13.88 9.60 20.67
N ASN A 208 14.24 8.50 20.00
CA ASN A 208 13.55 8.03 18.79
C ASN A 208 12.04 7.78 19.07
N ASN A 209 11.17 8.27 18.19
CA ASN A 209 9.71 8.18 18.34
C ASN A 209 9.18 6.75 18.51
N TYR A 210 9.89 5.74 18.01
CA TYR A 210 9.54 4.33 18.16
C TYR A 210 9.57 3.85 19.63
N HIS A 211 10.23 4.59 20.52
CA HIS A 211 10.39 4.21 21.92
C HIS A 211 9.66 5.14 22.90
N HIS A 212 8.93 6.17 22.44
CA HIS A 212 8.32 7.18 23.32
C HIS A 212 7.41 6.60 24.41
N ASP A 213 6.79 5.45 24.13
CA ASP A 213 5.85 4.74 25.00
C ASP A 213 6.49 3.90 26.10
N GLN A 214 7.80 3.61 26.04
CA GLN A 214 8.42 2.66 26.97
C GLN A 214 8.26 3.09 28.43
N LEU A 215 8.38 4.38 28.74
CA LEU A 215 8.20 4.91 30.09
C LEU A 215 6.75 5.17 30.50
N ASN A 216 5.74 4.80 29.70
CA ASN A 216 4.33 4.97 30.06
C ASN A 216 3.91 4.19 31.31
N VAL A 217 4.76 3.26 31.78
CA VAL A 217 4.63 2.65 33.11
C VAL A 217 4.53 3.67 34.25
N LEU A 218 5.15 4.85 34.13
CA LEU A 218 5.05 5.95 35.10
C LEU A 218 3.61 6.38 35.37
N PHE A 219 2.75 6.26 34.36
CA PHE A 219 1.35 6.63 34.42
C PHE A 219 0.44 5.50 34.92
N LYS A 220 1.01 4.31 35.12
CA LYS A 220 0.35 3.11 35.65
C LYS A 220 0.74 2.81 37.11
N LEU A 221 1.54 3.67 37.74
CA LEU A 221 1.90 3.56 39.16
C LEU A 221 0.67 3.84 40.03
N SER A 222 0.67 3.34 41.26
CA SER A 222 -0.52 3.35 42.12
C SER A 222 -1.00 4.74 42.52
N ASP A 223 -0.10 5.73 42.54
CA ASP A 223 -0.39 7.11 42.95
C ASP A 223 -0.44 8.10 41.77
N SER A 224 -0.29 7.66 40.51
CA SER A 224 -0.15 8.57 39.37
C SER A 224 -1.32 9.56 39.25
N VAL A 225 -2.57 9.07 39.33
CA VAL A 225 -3.77 9.91 39.25
C VAL A 225 -3.84 10.90 40.42
N VAL A 226 -3.54 10.45 41.64
CA VAL A 226 -3.54 11.30 42.84
C VAL A 226 -2.48 12.40 42.71
N PHE A 227 -1.28 12.04 42.25
CA PHE A 227 -0.19 12.98 42.03
C PHE A 227 -0.57 14.07 41.01
N PHE A 228 -1.11 13.70 39.85
CA PHE A 228 -1.48 14.70 38.84
C PHE A 228 -2.66 15.58 39.25
N ASN A 229 -3.53 15.10 40.14
CA ASN A 229 -4.57 15.93 40.76
C ASN A 229 -3.96 16.95 41.74
N GLU A 230 -3.06 16.53 42.63
CA GLU A 230 -2.38 17.43 43.59
C GLU A 230 -1.49 18.50 42.92
N HIS A 231 -0.90 18.18 41.76
CA HIS A 231 0.00 19.06 41.01
C HIS A 231 -0.64 19.63 39.74
N ALA A 232 -1.97 19.68 39.68
CA ALA A 232 -2.73 20.07 38.50
C ALA A 232 -2.37 21.46 37.95
N GLN A 233 -2.14 22.43 38.84
CA GLN A 233 -1.75 23.79 38.45
C GLN A 233 -0.34 23.81 37.81
N GLN A 234 0.63 23.15 38.44
CA GLN A 234 2.00 23.09 37.91
C GLN A 234 2.04 22.41 36.55
N VAL A 235 1.28 21.32 36.37
CA VAL A 235 1.16 20.64 35.06
C VAL A 235 0.61 21.60 34.01
N ARG A 236 -0.43 22.37 34.32
CA ARG A 236 -1.01 23.37 33.40
C ARG A 236 -0.01 24.46 32.98
N GLU A 237 0.84 24.90 33.89
CA GLU A 237 1.84 25.95 33.65
C GLU A 237 3.08 25.47 32.88
N ILE A 238 3.46 24.18 33.04
CA ILE A 238 4.70 23.61 32.49
C ILE A 238 4.45 22.93 31.16
N LEU A 239 3.42 22.08 31.07
CA LEU A 239 3.22 21.18 29.94
C LEU A 239 3.16 21.89 28.56
N PRO A 240 2.49 23.05 28.40
CA PRO A 240 2.47 23.76 27.12
C PRO A 240 3.85 24.27 26.64
N LYS A 241 4.84 24.34 27.54
CA LYS A 241 6.22 24.76 27.25
C LYS A 241 7.14 23.59 26.87
N LEU A 242 6.69 22.35 27.08
CA LEU A 242 7.46 21.14 26.75
C LEU A 242 7.36 20.80 25.26
N SER A 243 8.12 19.80 24.81
CA SER A 243 8.07 19.38 23.41
C SER A 243 6.69 18.84 22.99
N ALA A 244 6.46 18.76 21.68
CA ALA A 244 5.25 18.15 21.14
C ALA A 244 5.10 16.67 21.56
N ALA A 245 6.21 15.94 21.75
CA ALA A 245 6.19 14.56 22.23
C ALA A 245 5.69 14.48 23.68
N ALA A 246 6.18 15.38 24.55
CA ALA A 246 5.73 15.46 25.95
C ALA A 246 4.24 15.75 26.06
N GLN A 247 3.76 16.74 25.27
CA GLN A 247 2.35 17.10 25.20
C GLN A 247 1.50 15.92 24.71
N GLY A 248 1.97 15.19 23.68
CA GLY A 248 1.29 13.99 23.18
C GLY A 248 1.18 12.87 24.21
N ILE A 249 2.26 12.57 24.95
CA ILE A 249 2.26 11.54 26.01
C ILE A 249 1.28 11.90 27.12
N PHE A 250 1.21 13.18 27.52
CA PHE A 250 0.21 13.63 28.48
C PHE A 250 -1.22 13.46 27.97
N LEU A 251 -1.48 13.81 26.71
CA LEU A 251 -2.80 13.66 26.10
C LEU A 251 -3.25 12.19 26.06
N GLU A 252 -2.33 11.26 25.75
CA GLU A 252 -2.59 9.81 25.80
C GLU A 252 -2.94 9.33 27.22
N PHE A 253 -2.22 9.83 28.23
CA PHE A 253 -2.50 9.52 29.63
C PHE A 253 -3.86 10.05 30.08
N ILE A 254 -4.10 11.36 29.92
CA ILE A 254 -5.30 12.01 30.47
C ILE A 254 -6.59 11.55 29.80
N ALA A 255 -6.52 11.12 28.53
CA ALA A 255 -7.65 10.52 27.81
C ALA A 255 -8.23 9.27 28.51
N GLN A 256 -7.43 8.58 29.34
CA GLN A 256 -7.84 7.39 30.08
C GLN A 256 -8.46 7.70 31.46
N HIS A 257 -8.47 8.98 31.87
CA HIS A 257 -8.87 9.41 33.22
C HIS A 257 -9.89 10.56 33.17
N SER A 258 -11.17 10.22 32.97
CA SER A 258 -12.25 11.19 32.74
C SER A 258 -12.37 12.28 33.80
N ASP A 259 -12.24 11.95 35.09
CA ASP A 259 -12.35 12.95 36.17
C ASP A 259 -11.19 13.96 36.12
N LEU A 260 -9.97 13.49 35.88
CA LEU A 260 -8.78 14.35 35.75
C LEU A 260 -8.85 15.21 34.47
N LEU A 261 -9.40 14.64 33.40
CA LEU A 261 -9.64 15.33 32.14
C LEU A 261 -10.57 16.55 32.33
N GLN A 262 -11.69 16.39 33.05
CA GLN A 262 -12.60 17.51 33.35
C GLN A 262 -11.91 18.61 34.17
N GLN A 263 -11.04 18.26 35.12
CA GLN A 263 -10.34 19.24 35.95
C GLN A 263 -9.27 20.05 35.17
N GLN A 264 -8.89 19.57 33.98
CA GLN A 264 -7.87 20.16 33.14
C GLN A 264 -8.43 20.73 31.82
N THR A 265 -9.73 21.06 31.76
CA THR A 265 -10.38 21.65 30.58
C THR A 265 -9.55 22.77 29.96
N GLU A 266 -9.10 23.75 30.74
CA GLU A 266 -8.27 24.87 30.26
C GLU A 266 -6.99 24.40 29.56
N LEU A 267 -6.27 23.43 30.14
CA LEU A 267 -5.03 22.90 29.58
C LEU A 267 -5.29 22.18 28.25
N ILE A 268 -6.36 21.37 28.17
CA ILE A 268 -6.71 20.67 26.94
C ILE A 268 -7.06 21.67 25.83
N ILE A 269 -7.78 22.76 26.16
CA ILE A 269 -8.06 23.85 25.21
C ILE A 269 -6.76 24.53 24.77
N MET A 270 -5.82 24.84 25.69
CA MET A 270 -4.52 25.40 25.31
C MET A 270 -3.76 24.50 24.34
N LEU A 271 -3.76 23.18 24.55
CA LEU A 271 -3.11 22.21 23.67
C LEU A 271 -3.85 22.06 22.32
N ALA A 272 -5.19 22.12 22.31
CA ALA A 272 -6.01 22.13 21.09
C ALA A 272 -5.77 23.39 20.24
N LEU A 273 -5.22 24.45 20.84
CA LEU A 273 -4.81 25.69 20.18
C LEU A 273 -3.28 25.79 19.94
N SER A 274 -2.52 24.73 20.23
CA SER A 274 -1.06 24.68 20.10
C SER A 274 -0.57 25.01 18.68
N SER A 275 0.68 25.47 18.55
CA SER A 275 1.28 25.65 17.21
C SER A 275 1.61 24.31 16.54
N SER A 276 1.85 23.25 17.31
CA SER A 276 2.11 21.90 16.82
C SER A 276 0.83 21.27 16.27
N LYS A 277 0.85 20.85 15.00
CA LYS A 277 -0.29 20.21 14.35
C LYS A 277 -0.69 18.90 15.05
N THR A 278 0.29 18.05 15.35
CA THR A 278 0.06 16.75 16.00
C THR A 278 -0.60 16.90 17.36
N VAL A 279 -0.12 17.83 18.19
CA VAL A 279 -0.70 18.09 19.52
C VAL A 279 -2.11 18.63 19.38
N ARG A 280 -2.34 19.62 18.50
CA ARG A 280 -3.68 20.15 18.29
C ARG A 280 -4.66 19.06 17.90
N GLU A 281 -4.29 18.21 16.95
CA GLU A 281 -5.16 17.13 16.48
C GLU A 281 -5.48 16.16 17.62
N GLN A 282 -4.48 15.72 18.40
CA GLN A 282 -4.71 14.85 19.56
C GLN A 282 -5.60 15.51 20.63
N ALA A 283 -5.39 16.78 20.95
CA ALA A 283 -6.15 17.49 21.98
C ALA A 283 -7.57 17.85 21.53
N THR A 284 -7.75 18.24 20.26
CA THR A 284 -9.07 18.59 19.67
C THR A 284 -10.07 17.45 19.82
N VAL A 285 -9.57 16.23 19.69
CA VAL A 285 -10.38 15.02 19.75
C VAL A 285 -10.94 14.78 21.17
N LEU A 286 -10.21 15.20 22.22
CA LEU A 286 -10.65 15.10 23.61
C LEU A 286 -11.75 16.10 23.98
N LEU A 287 -12.00 17.13 23.16
CA LEU A 287 -13.04 18.14 23.45
C LEU A 287 -14.44 17.53 23.54
N SER A 288 -14.68 16.45 22.78
CA SER A 288 -15.94 15.68 22.84
C SER A 288 -16.23 15.08 24.21
N GLN A 289 -15.19 14.89 25.05
CA GLN A 289 -15.31 14.34 26.39
C GLN A 289 -15.40 15.41 27.47
N LEU A 290 -15.15 16.69 27.16
CA LEU A 290 -15.15 17.80 28.13
C LEU A 290 -16.55 18.40 28.33
N ASN A 291 -16.73 19.11 29.44
CA ASN A 291 -17.90 19.95 29.63
C ASN A 291 -17.98 21.00 28.51
N GLN A 292 -19.07 20.96 27.72
CA GLN A 292 -19.24 21.83 26.56
C GLN A 292 -19.32 23.32 26.94
N THR A 293 -20.00 23.65 28.03
CA THR A 293 -20.15 25.03 28.52
C THR A 293 -18.81 25.62 28.93
N GLU A 294 -18.02 24.84 29.69
CA GLU A 294 -16.69 25.27 30.14
C GLU A 294 -15.71 25.38 28.95
N SER A 295 -15.74 24.40 28.03
CA SER A 295 -14.94 24.42 26.81
C SER A 295 -15.25 25.65 25.94
N GLN A 296 -16.54 25.99 25.79
CA GLN A 296 -16.99 27.18 25.07
C GLN A 296 -16.45 28.46 25.74
N GLN A 297 -16.50 28.57 27.07
CA GLN A 297 -15.99 29.73 27.81
C GLN A 297 -14.49 29.94 27.58
N TYR A 298 -13.69 28.88 27.66
CA TYR A 298 -12.24 28.96 27.40
C TYR A 298 -11.93 29.27 25.93
N LEU A 299 -12.63 28.64 24.98
CA LEU A 299 -12.47 28.96 23.56
C LEU A 299 -12.85 30.40 23.25
N GLN A 300 -13.93 30.92 23.84
CA GLN A 300 -14.31 32.33 23.71
C GLN A 300 -13.24 33.25 24.31
N HIS A 301 -12.66 32.90 25.46
CA HIS A 301 -11.55 33.63 26.04
C HIS A 301 -10.36 33.72 25.07
N PHE A 302 -9.93 32.59 24.49
CA PHE A 302 -8.82 32.56 23.53
C PHE A 302 -9.17 33.20 22.19
N LEU A 303 -10.43 33.14 21.75
CA LEU A 303 -10.91 33.83 20.55
C LEU A 303 -10.77 35.35 20.67
N LEU A 304 -11.00 35.90 21.86
CA LEU A 304 -10.95 37.35 22.09
C LEU A 304 -9.55 37.84 22.51
N ASN A 305 -8.84 37.07 23.33
CA ASN A 305 -7.62 37.52 24.01
C ASN A 305 -6.34 36.76 23.61
N GLY A 306 -6.47 35.65 22.88
CA GLY A 306 -5.33 34.81 22.49
C GLY A 306 -4.44 35.43 21.41
N GLU A 307 -3.32 34.77 21.14
CA GLU A 307 -2.46 35.10 20.00
C GLU A 307 -3.18 34.89 18.65
N SER A 308 -2.68 35.49 17.57
CA SER A 308 -3.34 35.43 16.25
C SER A 308 -3.67 34.01 15.77
N LYS A 309 -2.78 33.04 16.01
CA LYS A 309 -3.02 31.62 15.70
C LYS A 309 -4.05 30.98 16.64
N GLN A 310 -4.00 31.28 17.93
CA GLN A 310 -4.96 30.76 18.91
C GLN A 310 -6.37 31.28 18.60
N ARG A 311 -6.53 32.57 18.27
CA ARG A 311 -7.82 33.14 17.86
C ARG A 311 -8.39 32.42 16.63
N SER A 312 -7.54 32.19 15.64
CA SER A 312 -7.91 31.49 14.41
C SER A 312 -8.34 30.04 14.67
N PHE A 313 -7.61 29.30 15.50
CA PHE A 313 -7.96 27.92 15.86
C PHE A 313 -9.17 27.85 16.79
N ALA A 314 -9.35 28.81 17.71
CA ALA A 314 -10.51 28.88 18.57
C ALA A 314 -11.79 29.12 17.78
N ALA A 315 -11.72 29.97 16.74
CA ALA A 315 -12.83 30.17 15.83
C ALA A 315 -13.23 28.88 15.10
N ASP A 316 -12.25 28.11 14.62
CA ASP A 316 -12.48 26.82 13.97
C ASP A 316 -13.12 25.82 14.94
N LEU A 317 -12.61 25.69 16.16
CA LEU A 317 -13.14 24.77 17.17
C LEU A 317 -14.55 25.15 17.62
N LEU A 318 -14.85 26.44 17.80
CA LEU A 318 -16.19 26.92 18.12
C LEU A 318 -17.20 26.58 17.03
N ALA A 319 -16.82 26.69 15.75
CA ALA A 319 -17.67 26.23 14.66
C ALA A 319 -17.87 24.71 14.66
N ARG A 320 -16.88 23.92 15.09
CA ARG A 320 -17.05 22.46 15.26
C ARG A 320 -17.97 22.08 16.43
N LEU A 321 -18.02 22.88 17.49
CA LEU A 321 -18.84 22.61 18.68
C LEU A 321 -20.34 22.87 18.46
N GLY A 322 -20.73 23.57 17.39
CA GLY A 322 -22.12 23.68 16.95
C GLY A 322 -22.63 25.12 16.74
N GLU A 323 -23.84 25.21 16.21
CA GLU A 323 -24.51 26.46 15.77
C GLU A 323 -24.73 27.46 16.90
N GLN A 324 -24.82 27.01 18.14
CA GLN A 324 -24.97 27.87 19.32
C GLN A 324 -23.81 28.85 19.52
N ASN A 325 -22.67 28.64 18.84
CA ASN A 325 -21.50 29.52 18.90
C ASN A 325 -21.53 30.65 17.87
N ARG A 326 -22.57 30.74 17.04
CA ARG A 326 -22.65 31.72 15.95
C ARG A 326 -22.54 33.16 16.43
N ASP A 327 -23.29 33.54 17.46
CA ASP A 327 -23.29 34.92 17.96
C ASP A 327 -21.92 35.32 18.54
N ILE A 328 -21.23 34.38 19.19
CA ILE A 328 -19.86 34.56 19.69
C ILE A 328 -18.89 34.83 18.53
N LEU A 329 -18.98 34.03 17.47
CA LEU A 329 -18.14 34.19 16.29
C LEU A 329 -18.46 35.47 15.52
N GLN A 330 -19.73 35.86 15.42
CA GLN A 330 -20.15 37.09 14.76
C GLN A 330 -19.60 38.32 15.48
N GLN A 331 -19.75 38.36 16.80
CA GLN A 331 -19.19 39.44 17.62
C GLN A 331 -17.65 39.51 17.49
N ALA A 332 -16.98 38.37 17.40
CA ALA A 332 -15.53 38.32 17.19
C ALA A 332 -15.14 38.80 15.78
N ALA A 333 -15.90 38.45 14.73
CA ALA A 333 -15.66 38.91 13.37
C ALA A 333 -15.80 40.43 13.24
N ASP A 334 -16.81 41.02 13.90
CA ASP A 334 -17.09 42.46 13.87
C ASP A 334 -16.02 43.28 14.63
N SER A 335 -15.39 42.67 15.63
CA SER A 335 -14.40 43.35 16.50
C SER A 335 -12.93 43.03 16.16
N GLU A 336 -12.65 42.03 15.32
CA GLU A 336 -11.29 41.63 14.95
C GLU A 336 -10.61 42.67 14.04
N LYS A 337 -9.38 43.05 14.41
CA LYS A 337 -8.59 44.09 13.73
C LYS A 337 -7.61 43.49 12.72
N LEU A 338 -7.17 42.25 12.92
CA LEU A 338 -6.27 41.56 12.01
C LEU A 338 -7.07 40.86 10.91
N LYS A 339 -7.01 41.41 9.69
CA LYS A 339 -7.70 40.87 8.51
C LYS A 339 -7.44 39.37 8.28
N SER A 340 -6.22 38.89 8.56
CA SER A 340 -5.87 37.47 8.42
C SER A 340 -6.62 36.56 9.39
N VAL A 341 -6.93 37.02 10.60
CA VAL A 341 -7.72 36.27 11.59
C VAL A 341 -9.21 36.43 11.29
N GLN A 342 -9.65 37.65 10.96
CA GLN A 342 -11.04 37.95 10.62
C GLN A 342 -11.57 37.04 9.48
N VAL A 343 -10.77 36.84 8.43
CA VAL A 343 -11.11 35.92 7.32
C VAL A 343 -11.37 34.49 7.81
N LEU A 344 -10.60 34.00 8.80
CA LEU A 344 -10.77 32.65 9.34
C LEU A 344 -11.99 32.54 10.26
N ILE A 345 -12.33 33.61 11.00
CA ILE A 345 -13.56 33.68 11.81
C ILE A 345 -14.78 33.70 10.88
N ILE A 346 -14.77 34.51 9.81
CA ILE A 346 -15.84 34.55 8.81
C ILE A 346 -16.01 33.17 8.15
N ALA A 347 -14.91 32.51 7.77
CA ALA A 347 -14.97 31.16 7.23
C ALA A 347 -15.58 30.15 8.22
N ALA A 348 -15.36 30.32 9.52
CA ALA A 348 -15.96 29.50 10.56
C ALA A 348 -17.48 29.76 10.70
N LEU A 349 -17.90 31.03 10.64
CA LEU A 349 -19.32 31.42 10.61
C LEU A 349 -20.07 30.83 9.42
N GLN A 350 -19.49 30.92 8.23
CA GLN A 350 -20.08 30.39 6.99
C GLN A 350 -20.32 28.87 7.08
N ARG A 351 -19.40 28.13 7.72
CA ARG A 351 -19.61 26.69 7.99
C ARG A 351 -20.84 26.43 8.86
N LEU A 352 -21.11 27.29 9.84
CA LEU A 352 -22.32 27.18 10.68
C LEU A 352 -23.59 27.59 9.93
N GLU A 353 -23.54 28.62 9.08
CA GLU A 353 -24.69 29.03 8.26
C GLU A 353 -25.10 27.94 7.26
N SER A 354 -24.14 27.13 6.82
CA SER A 354 -24.40 25.95 5.97
C SER A 354 -25.25 24.89 6.69
N LEU A 355 -25.10 24.74 8.00
CA LEU A 355 -25.83 23.74 8.78
C LEU A 355 -27.31 24.11 8.96
N GLN A 356 -27.60 25.41 9.08
CA GLN A 356 -28.97 25.93 9.26
C GLN A 356 -29.90 25.62 8.07
N GLN A 357 -29.33 25.49 6.87
CA GLN A 357 -30.08 25.21 5.64
C GLN A 357 -30.40 23.73 5.45
N VAL A 358 -29.78 22.84 6.24
CA VAL A 358 -30.05 21.40 6.16
C VAL A 358 -31.27 21.10 7.02
N VAL A 359 -32.30 20.51 6.42
CA VAL A 359 -33.45 19.98 7.17
C VAL A 359 -33.06 18.65 7.79
N GLU A 360 -33.28 18.49 9.10
CA GLU A 360 -33.09 17.18 9.74
C GLU A 360 -34.30 16.33 9.39
N VAL A 361 -34.09 15.30 8.57
CA VAL A 361 -35.13 14.30 8.34
C VAL A 361 -34.88 13.19 9.32
N ASP A 362 -35.90 12.90 10.13
CA ASP A 362 -35.86 11.85 11.14
C ASP A 362 -35.79 10.49 10.41
N TYR A 363 -34.59 9.93 10.29
CA TYR A 363 -34.39 8.63 9.65
C TYR A 363 -34.98 7.55 10.55
N THR A 364 -36.18 7.08 10.21
CA THR A 364 -36.85 6.04 11.00
C THR A 364 -36.14 4.71 10.79
N LEU A 365 -35.45 4.23 11.82
CA LEU A 365 -34.77 2.94 11.77
C LEU A 365 -35.76 1.79 11.61
N PRO A 366 -35.52 0.83 10.70
CA PRO A 366 -36.35 -0.35 10.59
C PRO A 366 -36.25 -1.19 11.88
N GLU A 367 -37.38 -1.73 12.31
CA GLU A 367 -37.44 -2.63 13.48
C GLU A 367 -36.56 -3.86 13.25
N ILE A 368 -35.75 -4.20 14.25
CA ILE A 368 -34.89 -5.37 14.18
C ILE A 368 -35.69 -6.65 14.36
N LYS A 369 -35.64 -7.55 13.37
CA LYS A 369 -36.21 -8.89 13.50
C LYS A 369 -35.19 -9.79 14.20
N ALA A 370 -35.57 -10.43 15.30
CA ALA A 370 -34.70 -11.42 15.93
C ALA A 370 -34.50 -12.63 14.99
N ILE A 371 -33.29 -13.17 14.96
CA ILE A 371 -33.02 -14.43 14.26
C ILE A 371 -33.55 -15.57 15.14
N GLU A 372 -34.47 -16.36 14.60
CA GLU A 372 -34.94 -17.58 15.28
C GLU A 372 -33.81 -18.60 15.33
N THR A 373 -33.45 -19.04 16.54
CA THR A 373 -32.42 -20.06 16.77
C THR A 373 -33.06 -21.36 17.25
N GLN A 374 -32.46 -22.49 16.87
CA GLN A 374 -32.93 -23.83 17.24
C GLN A 374 -31.81 -24.58 17.94
N ASP A 375 -32.15 -25.47 18.88
CA ASP A 375 -31.15 -26.33 19.52
C ASP A 375 -30.74 -27.46 18.56
N ILE A 376 -29.44 -27.73 18.47
CA ILE A 376 -28.92 -28.96 17.86
C ILE A 376 -29.50 -30.17 18.61
N PRO A 377 -30.06 -31.17 17.92
CA PRO A 377 -30.72 -32.31 18.55
C PRO A 377 -29.73 -33.24 19.29
N GLU A 378 -30.19 -33.89 20.36
CA GLU A 378 -29.38 -34.84 21.15
C GLU A 378 -28.82 -36.02 20.34
N SER A 379 -29.43 -36.31 19.18
CA SER A 379 -28.91 -37.29 18.20
C SER A 379 -27.51 -36.95 17.68
N PHE A 380 -27.02 -35.72 17.89
CA PHE A 380 -25.66 -35.32 17.56
C PHE A 380 -24.61 -35.81 18.58
N ILE A 381 -24.99 -36.16 19.82
CA ILE A 381 -24.02 -36.64 20.84
C ILE A 381 -23.28 -37.90 20.37
N PRO A 382 -23.95 -38.95 19.84
CA PRO A 382 -23.26 -40.09 19.23
C PRO A 382 -22.31 -39.70 18.09
N ILE A 383 -22.66 -38.68 17.29
CA ILE A 383 -21.83 -38.20 16.17
C ILE A 383 -20.54 -37.54 16.68
N ILE A 384 -20.59 -36.80 17.79
CA ILE A 384 -19.39 -36.26 18.44
C ILE A 384 -18.40 -37.39 18.82
N VAL A 385 -18.92 -38.49 19.36
CA VAL A 385 -18.11 -39.66 19.71
C VAL A 385 -17.52 -40.33 18.47
N GLU A 386 -18.32 -40.50 17.42
CA GLU A 386 -17.87 -41.04 16.13
C GLU A 386 -16.74 -40.19 15.52
N ASN A 387 -16.92 -38.87 15.48
CA ASN A 387 -15.93 -37.93 14.96
C ASN A 387 -14.61 -37.99 15.74
N TYR A 388 -14.67 -38.11 17.06
CA TYR A 388 -13.49 -38.32 17.89
C TYR A 388 -12.75 -39.61 17.53
N GLN A 389 -13.46 -40.72 17.35
CA GLN A 389 -12.84 -42.00 16.98
C GLN A 389 -12.14 -41.92 15.61
N ALA A 390 -12.78 -41.29 14.62
CA ALA A 390 -12.17 -41.09 13.30
C ALA A 390 -10.90 -40.23 13.37
N LEU A 391 -10.92 -39.15 14.16
CA LEU A 391 -9.75 -38.28 14.36
C LEU A 391 -8.62 -38.97 15.14
N LEU A 392 -8.97 -39.78 16.14
CA LEU A 392 -8.02 -40.54 16.94
C LEU A 392 -7.28 -41.57 16.07
N GLU A 393 -8.01 -42.27 15.20
CA GLU A 393 -7.42 -43.24 14.28
C GLU A 393 -6.52 -42.55 13.23
N LYS A 394 -6.96 -41.42 12.68
CA LYS A 394 -6.13 -40.61 11.77
C LYS A 394 -4.85 -40.11 12.46
N ALA A 395 -4.94 -39.70 13.72
CA ALA A 395 -3.78 -39.27 14.50
C ALA A 395 -2.83 -40.43 14.82
N ARG A 396 -3.35 -41.64 15.09
CA ARG A 396 -2.55 -42.87 15.26
C ARG A 396 -1.71 -43.15 14.03
N LEU A 397 -2.35 -43.19 12.86
CA LEU A 397 -1.68 -43.45 11.59
C LEU A 397 -0.58 -42.42 11.29
N ARG A 398 -0.85 -41.12 11.55
CA ARG A 398 0.17 -40.07 11.40
C ARG A 398 1.33 -40.18 12.40
N ALA A 399 1.06 -40.58 13.64
CA ALA A 399 2.10 -40.79 14.63
C ALA A 399 3.00 -41.99 14.25
N GLU A 400 2.42 -43.07 13.74
CA GLU A 400 3.17 -44.23 13.22
C GLU A 400 4.03 -43.86 12.01
N GLN A 401 3.48 -43.06 11.09
CA GLN A 401 4.24 -42.54 9.95
C GLN A 401 5.39 -41.62 10.39
N GLU A 402 5.16 -40.67 11.31
CA GLU A 402 6.21 -39.78 11.83
C GLU A 402 7.34 -40.58 12.54
N ILE A 403 7.01 -41.68 13.23
CA ILE A 403 8.01 -42.57 13.82
C ILE A 403 8.87 -43.24 12.72
N GLU A 404 8.26 -43.65 11.62
CA GLU A 404 8.97 -44.25 10.49
C GLU A 404 9.86 -43.21 9.80
N ASP A 405 9.33 -42.03 9.48
CA ASP A 405 10.05 -40.94 8.80
C ASP A 405 11.28 -40.48 9.62
N ASN A 406 11.14 -40.42 10.95
CA ASN A 406 12.21 -40.07 11.88
C ASN A 406 13.38 -41.06 11.92
N LYS A 407 13.23 -42.28 11.38
CA LYS A 407 14.33 -43.25 11.29
C LYS A 407 15.37 -42.81 10.27
N THR A 408 14.95 -42.07 9.24
CA THR A 408 15.80 -41.66 8.11
C THR A 408 16.00 -40.15 8.01
N ALA A 409 15.22 -39.34 8.73
CA ALA A 409 15.30 -37.87 8.68
C ALA A 409 16.51 -37.30 9.46
N SER A 410 17.10 -36.23 8.93
CA SER A 410 18.19 -35.47 9.56
C SER A 410 17.72 -34.64 10.77
N TYR A 411 16.46 -34.19 10.75
CA TYR A 411 15.77 -33.54 11.87
C TYR A 411 14.59 -34.42 12.31
N LYS A 412 14.47 -34.66 13.62
CA LYS A 412 13.40 -35.51 14.18
C LYS A 412 12.27 -34.67 14.75
N SER A 413 11.06 -34.85 14.21
CA SER A 413 9.84 -34.25 14.73
C SER A 413 9.13 -35.20 15.70
N THR A 414 8.47 -34.68 16.72
CA THR A 414 7.61 -35.48 17.63
C THR A 414 6.20 -34.91 17.72
N TRP A 415 5.83 -34.07 16.75
CA TRP A 415 4.60 -33.32 16.75
C TRP A 415 3.38 -34.23 16.58
N ALA A 416 3.38 -35.14 15.60
CA ALA A 416 2.27 -36.05 15.35
C ALA A 416 2.07 -37.05 16.49
N GLN A 417 3.17 -37.56 17.05
CA GLN A 417 3.16 -38.40 18.26
C GLN A 417 2.56 -37.67 19.46
N SER A 418 2.94 -36.40 19.67
CA SER A 418 2.40 -35.59 20.77
C SER A 418 0.92 -35.31 20.57
N ASN A 419 0.50 -34.95 19.35
CA ASN A 419 -0.90 -34.74 18.99
C ASN A 419 -1.77 -35.99 19.23
N TYR A 420 -1.29 -37.19 18.88
CA TYR A 420 -1.99 -38.45 19.17
C TYR A 420 -2.13 -38.71 20.67
N LYS A 421 -1.04 -38.53 21.44
CA LYS A 421 -1.08 -38.66 22.91
C LYS A 421 -2.03 -37.67 23.56
N ASP A 422 -2.14 -36.45 23.06
CA ASP A 422 -3.04 -35.43 23.59
C ASP A 422 -4.51 -35.76 23.31
N LEU A 423 -4.83 -36.27 22.11
CA LEU A 423 -6.16 -36.82 21.78
C LEU A 423 -6.57 -38.00 22.68
N GLN A 424 -5.64 -38.90 23.02
CA GLN A 424 -5.90 -40.04 23.90
C GLN A 424 -6.25 -39.63 25.35
N LYS A 425 -5.82 -38.44 25.80
CA LYS A 425 -6.12 -37.95 27.15
C LYS A 425 -7.58 -37.47 27.30
N LEU A 426 -8.28 -37.26 26.18
CA LEU A 426 -9.68 -36.80 26.19
C LEU A 426 -10.61 -37.93 26.63
N LYS A 427 -11.39 -37.69 27.69
CA LYS A 427 -12.46 -38.60 28.15
C LYS A 427 -13.73 -38.33 27.36
N ILE A 428 -13.83 -38.88 26.15
CA ILE A 428 -14.87 -38.51 25.19
C ILE A 428 -16.30 -38.74 25.69
N GLU A 429 -16.52 -39.73 26.56
CA GLU A 429 -17.83 -40.03 27.15
C GLU A 429 -18.33 -38.90 28.06
N GLN A 430 -17.42 -38.17 28.71
CA GLN A 430 -17.73 -37.02 29.54
C GLN A 430 -17.74 -35.72 28.73
N ILE A 431 -16.82 -35.60 27.78
CA ILE A 431 -16.62 -34.38 26.98
C ILE A 431 -17.75 -34.22 25.95
N SER A 432 -18.28 -35.29 25.36
CA SER A 432 -19.34 -35.22 24.34
C SER A 432 -20.59 -34.47 24.83
N GLN A 433 -21.09 -34.79 26.03
CA GLN A 433 -22.20 -34.08 26.68
C GLN A 433 -21.87 -32.62 26.98
N GLN A 434 -20.62 -32.33 27.37
CA GLN A 434 -20.16 -30.97 27.60
C GLN A 434 -20.12 -30.16 26.30
N LEU A 435 -19.56 -30.72 25.22
CA LEU A 435 -19.49 -30.07 23.91
C LEU A 435 -20.89 -29.83 23.33
N PHE A 436 -21.79 -30.81 23.45
CA PHE A 436 -23.19 -30.67 23.08
C PHE A 436 -23.89 -29.55 23.86
N SER A 437 -23.71 -29.50 25.19
CA SER A 437 -24.25 -28.43 26.01
C SER A 437 -23.68 -27.05 25.63
N THR A 438 -22.41 -27.00 25.21
CA THR A 438 -21.76 -25.76 24.81
C THR A 438 -22.21 -25.26 23.46
N ILE A 439 -22.37 -26.13 22.46
CA ILE A 439 -22.85 -25.69 21.14
C ILE A 439 -24.29 -25.16 21.19
N ASN A 440 -25.14 -25.70 22.06
CA ASN A 440 -26.49 -25.20 22.34
C ASN A 440 -26.53 -24.04 23.35
N GLY A 441 -25.39 -23.46 23.74
CA GLY A 441 -25.33 -22.32 24.65
C GLY A 441 -25.70 -22.59 26.12
N LYS A 442 -26.04 -23.84 26.48
CA LYS A 442 -26.42 -24.25 27.84
C LYS A 442 -25.25 -24.25 28.83
N LYS A 443 -24.01 -24.30 28.33
CA LYS A 443 -22.79 -24.21 29.15
C LYS A 443 -21.69 -23.40 28.46
N ARG A 444 -21.14 -22.39 29.13
CA ARG A 444 -20.00 -21.61 28.64
C ARG A 444 -18.68 -22.39 28.81
N THR A 445 -18.33 -23.19 27.80
CA THR A 445 -17.01 -23.83 27.68
C THR A 445 -16.31 -23.26 26.45
N HIS A 446 -15.00 -23.03 26.52
CA HIS A 446 -14.25 -22.59 25.34
C HIS A 446 -14.02 -23.77 24.39
N ILE A 447 -14.36 -23.58 23.11
CA ILE A 447 -14.11 -24.56 22.05
C ILE A 447 -12.78 -24.18 21.38
N HIS A 448 -11.78 -25.05 21.49
CA HIS A 448 -10.49 -24.85 20.84
C HIS A 448 -9.80 -26.20 20.57
N GLY A 449 -8.82 -26.20 19.67
CA GLY A 449 -7.97 -27.37 19.38
C GLY A 449 -8.80 -28.61 19.03
N HIS A 450 -8.59 -29.71 19.75
CA HIS A 450 -9.29 -30.97 19.48
C HIS A 450 -10.81 -30.87 19.59
N HIS A 451 -11.35 -30.08 20.52
CA HIS A 451 -12.81 -29.92 20.66
C HIS A 451 -13.44 -29.31 19.41
N TYR A 452 -12.78 -28.30 18.83
CA TYR A 452 -13.20 -27.69 17.58
C TYR A 452 -13.19 -28.73 16.45
N ASN A 453 -12.06 -29.42 16.27
CA ASN A 453 -11.89 -30.42 15.21
C ASN A 453 -12.93 -31.56 15.28
N ILE A 454 -13.32 -31.98 16.48
CA ILE A 454 -14.34 -33.03 16.69
C ILE A 454 -15.72 -32.52 16.25
N LEU A 455 -16.09 -31.28 16.60
CA LEU A 455 -17.39 -30.70 16.28
C LEU A 455 -17.56 -30.40 14.79
N THR A 456 -16.48 -29.95 14.12
CA THR A 456 -16.50 -29.56 12.70
C THR A 456 -16.12 -30.68 11.75
N HIS A 457 -15.82 -31.88 12.25
CA HIS A 457 -15.36 -33.00 11.43
C HIS A 457 -16.35 -33.33 10.30
N GLN A 458 -15.85 -33.32 9.06
CA GLN A 458 -16.63 -33.61 7.84
C GLN A 458 -17.89 -32.74 7.67
N ASN A 459 -17.93 -31.57 8.31
CA ASN A 459 -19.07 -30.65 8.29
C ASN A 459 -20.42 -31.27 8.72
N LYS A 460 -20.41 -32.37 9.48
CA LYS A 460 -21.64 -33.08 9.88
C LYS A 460 -22.59 -32.20 10.69
N LEU A 461 -22.04 -31.35 11.55
CA LEU A 461 -22.79 -30.38 12.34
C LEU A 461 -23.41 -29.28 11.45
N GLN A 462 -22.62 -28.74 10.52
CA GLN A 462 -23.01 -27.66 9.61
C GLN A 462 -24.01 -28.11 8.53
N ASN A 463 -24.29 -29.42 8.43
CA ASN A 463 -25.29 -30.00 7.54
C ASN A 463 -26.65 -30.24 8.24
N LEU A 464 -26.77 -29.94 9.54
CA LEU A 464 -28.04 -30.04 10.26
C LEU A 464 -28.94 -28.83 9.94
N PRO A 465 -30.25 -29.02 9.77
CA PRO A 465 -31.18 -27.92 9.51
C PRO A 465 -31.31 -26.94 10.69
N GLU A 466 -31.02 -27.38 11.93
CA GLU A 466 -31.02 -26.54 13.13
C GLU A 466 -29.75 -25.68 13.25
N TYR A 467 -28.71 -25.96 12.45
CA TYR A 467 -27.47 -25.22 12.50
C TYR A 467 -27.62 -23.82 11.88
N GLY A 468 -26.88 -22.83 12.41
CA GLY A 468 -27.01 -21.44 11.97
C GLY A 468 -25.94 -20.53 12.56
N VAL A 469 -26.11 -19.22 12.37
CA VAL A 469 -25.10 -18.19 12.73
C VAL A 469 -24.72 -18.25 14.21
N GLU A 470 -25.67 -18.46 15.11
CA GLU A 470 -25.37 -18.54 16.56
C GLU A 470 -24.43 -19.70 16.90
N HIS A 471 -24.63 -20.87 16.29
CA HIS A 471 -23.77 -22.05 16.47
C HIS A 471 -22.37 -21.80 15.92
N ALA A 472 -22.27 -21.18 14.74
CA ALA A 472 -21.00 -20.82 14.13
C ALA A 472 -20.21 -19.83 15.00
N LEU A 473 -20.88 -18.80 15.54
CA LEU A 473 -20.25 -17.84 16.46
C LEU A 473 -19.72 -18.51 17.74
N ARG A 474 -20.43 -19.51 18.29
CA ARG A 474 -19.95 -20.28 19.44
C ARG A 474 -18.70 -21.10 19.12
N LEU A 475 -18.57 -21.63 17.90
CA LEU A 475 -17.37 -22.34 17.45
C LEU A 475 -16.17 -21.40 17.26
N SER A 476 -16.40 -20.18 16.77
CA SER A 476 -15.36 -19.17 16.57
C SER A 476 -14.97 -18.41 17.85
N TYR A 477 -15.73 -18.53 18.93
CA TYR A 477 -15.47 -17.82 20.18
C TYR A 477 -14.37 -18.49 21.02
N HIS A 478 -13.27 -17.77 21.23
CA HIS A 478 -12.12 -18.25 22.01
C HIS A 478 -11.86 -17.45 23.31
N GLY A 479 -12.85 -16.69 23.79
CA GLY A 479 -12.70 -15.86 25.00
C GLY A 479 -11.89 -14.58 24.79
N ARG A 480 -11.67 -14.17 23.54
CA ARG A 480 -10.99 -12.94 23.15
C ARG A 480 -11.90 -12.12 22.25
N ASN A 481 -11.71 -10.80 22.23
CA ASN A 481 -12.42 -9.88 21.32
C ASN A 481 -11.80 -9.91 19.91
N TRP A 482 -11.76 -11.11 19.31
CA TRP A 482 -11.25 -11.33 17.96
C TRP A 482 -12.04 -12.44 17.28
N ILE A 483 -12.26 -12.30 15.98
CA ILE A 483 -12.94 -13.30 15.15
C ILE A 483 -12.28 -13.34 13.77
N ASN A 484 -12.19 -14.55 13.20
CA ASN A 484 -11.78 -14.75 11.83
C ASN A 484 -13.03 -14.78 10.94
N TRP A 485 -13.33 -13.66 10.26
CA TRP A 485 -14.53 -13.56 9.42
C TRP A 485 -14.51 -14.55 8.26
N ASN A 486 -13.37 -14.74 7.61
CA ASN A 486 -13.23 -15.70 6.51
C ASN A 486 -13.57 -17.12 6.99
N GLU A 487 -13.02 -17.55 8.12
CA GLU A 487 -13.36 -18.87 8.69
C GLU A 487 -14.85 -18.97 9.07
N LEU A 488 -15.44 -17.91 9.64
CA LEU A 488 -16.86 -17.89 9.98
C LEU A 488 -17.75 -18.07 8.73
N PHE A 489 -17.52 -17.29 7.68
CA PHE A 489 -18.40 -17.24 6.52
C PHE A 489 -18.11 -18.34 5.49
N ASN A 490 -16.85 -18.72 5.28
CA ASN A 490 -16.47 -19.71 4.27
C ASN A 490 -16.30 -21.14 4.82
N SER A 491 -15.90 -21.31 6.09
CA SER A 491 -15.68 -22.65 6.67
C SER A 491 -16.83 -23.12 7.55
N LEU A 492 -17.49 -22.22 8.28
CA LEU A 492 -18.54 -22.58 9.25
C LEU A 492 -19.95 -22.33 8.73
N LEU A 493 -20.15 -21.33 7.88
CA LEU A 493 -21.44 -20.98 7.31
C LEU A 493 -21.55 -21.37 5.82
N LYS A 494 -22.78 -21.29 5.31
CA LYS A 494 -23.16 -21.44 3.91
C LYS A 494 -24.00 -20.21 3.55
N PRO A 495 -24.09 -19.80 2.27
CA PRO A 495 -24.78 -18.56 1.87
C PRO A 495 -26.19 -18.38 2.47
N HIS A 496 -27.02 -19.42 2.44
CA HIS A 496 -28.38 -19.37 3.00
C HIS A 496 -28.44 -19.14 4.52
N HIS A 497 -27.35 -19.39 5.27
CA HIS A 497 -27.32 -19.08 6.70
C HIS A 497 -27.20 -17.58 6.99
N TYR A 498 -26.69 -16.77 6.06
CA TYR A 498 -26.39 -15.35 6.29
C TYR A 498 -26.85 -14.39 5.19
N GLU A 499 -27.45 -14.88 4.11
CA GLU A 499 -27.94 -14.04 3.01
C GLU A 499 -28.88 -12.90 3.47
N ASN A 500 -29.63 -13.12 4.56
CA ASN A 500 -30.56 -12.15 5.14
C ASN A 500 -30.04 -11.52 6.46
N LEU A 501 -28.77 -11.74 6.81
CA LEU A 501 -28.18 -11.28 8.06
C LEU A 501 -27.87 -9.77 8.01
N GLU A 502 -28.45 -9.04 8.95
CA GLU A 502 -28.20 -7.60 9.18
C GLU A 502 -27.18 -7.40 10.31
N LEU A 503 -26.39 -6.31 10.27
CA LEU A 503 -25.30 -6.10 11.23
C LEU A 503 -25.77 -5.97 12.68
N ARG A 504 -26.92 -5.36 12.97
CA ARG A 504 -27.46 -5.31 14.33
C ARG A 504 -27.87 -6.68 14.85
N GLN A 505 -28.36 -7.57 13.97
CA GLN A 505 -28.67 -8.96 14.34
C GLN A 505 -27.40 -9.72 14.69
N LEU A 506 -26.34 -9.55 13.88
CA LEU A 506 -25.03 -10.13 14.17
C LEU A 506 -24.48 -9.61 15.51
N GLU A 507 -24.60 -8.32 15.79
CA GLU A 507 -24.21 -7.72 17.06
C GLU A 507 -24.95 -8.38 18.24
N GLN A 508 -26.28 -8.57 18.13
CA GLN A 508 -27.08 -9.23 19.17
C GLN A 508 -26.64 -10.67 19.41
N LEU A 509 -26.43 -11.46 18.35
CA LEU A 509 -25.94 -12.84 18.47
C LEU A 509 -24.55 -12.90 19.12
N MET A 510 -23.63 -12.02 18.73
CA MET A 510 -22.31 -11.95 19.35
C MET A 510 -22.39 -11.60 20.85
N LYS A 511 -23.28 -10.67 21.25
CA LYS A 511 -23.52 -10.37 22.67
C LYS A 511 -24.02 -11.59 23.43
N GLN A 512 -24.95 -12.36 22.84
CA GLN A 512 -25.49 -13.58 23.45
C GLN A 512 -24.42 -14.66 23.67
N VAL A 513 -23.52 -14.84 22.69
CA VAL A 513 -22.41 -15.80 22.77
C VAL A 513 -21.36 -15.39 23.82
N GLY A 514 -21.17 -14.09 24.06
CA GLY A 514 -20.30 -13.56 25.12
C GLY A 514 -19.11 -12.72 24.63
N PHE A 515 -19.18 -12.17 23.43
CA PHE A 515 -18.22 -11.14 22.98
C PHE A 515 -18.42 -9.85 23.78
N GLU A 516 -17.34 -9.21 24.23
CA GLU A 516 -17.43 -8.04 25.12
C GLU A 516 -17.70 -6.74 24.34
N LYS A 517 -17.15 -6.61 23.12
CA LYS A 517 -17.23 -5.39 22.30
C LYS A 517 -17.67 -5.66 20.84
N PRO A 518 -18.82 -6.31 20.61
CA PRO A 518 -19.22 -6.74 19.27
C PRO A 518 -19.43 -5.59 18.28
N ALA A 519 -20.02 -4.47 18.71
CA ALA A 519 -20.17 -3.28 17.86
C ALA A 519 -18.81 -2.78 17.31
N ARG A 520 -17.79 -2.72 18.19
CA ARG A 520 -16.44 -2.35 17.78
C ARG A 520 -15.91 -3.33 16.74
N MET A 521 -15.92 -4.63 17.03
CA MET A 521 -15.40 -5.67 16.13
C MET A 521 -16.05 -5.64 14.74
N ILE A 522 -17.36 -5.39 14.68
CA ILE A 522 -18.08 -5.20 13.42
C ILE A 522 -17.54 -3.96 12.71
N ALA A 523 -17.49 -2.81 13.39
CA ALA A 523 -17.02 -1.55 12.80
C ALA A 523 -15.55 -1.61 12.34
N GLU A 524 -14.66 -2.34 13.04
CA GLU A 524 -13.27 -2.57 12.61
C GLU A 524 -13.20 -3.11 11.18
N SER A 525 -14.16 -3.96 10.80
CA SER A 525 -14.21 -4.57 9.46
C SER A 525 -14.62 -3.62 8.34
N TYR A 526 -15.22 -2.47 8.68
CA TYR A 526 -15.66 -1.45 7.74
C TYR A 526 -14.82 -0.18 7.81
N LEU A 527 -14.20 0.12 8.96
CA LEU A 527 -13.54 1.41 9.23
C LEU A 527 -12.01 1.29 9.33
N GLU A 528 -11.42 0.13 9.64
CA GLU A 528 -9.95 -0.06 9.66
C GLU A 528 -9.36 -0.32 8.28
N ASN A 529 -8.05 -0.09 8.13
CA ASN A 529 -7.28 -0.52 6.97
C ASN A 529 -6.77 -1.96 7.17
N TYR A 530 -7.53 -2.92 6.67
CA TYR A 530 -7.19 -4.35 6.79
C TYR A 530 -6.75 -4.93 5.44
N TYR A 531 -5.68 -5.72 5.43
CA TYR A 531 -5.12 -6.33 4.22
C TYR A 531 -5.79 -7.66 3.82
N TYR A 532 -6.66 -8.22 4.67
CA TYR A 532 -7.35 -9.50 4.47
C TYR A 532 -8.84 -9.30 4.26
N GLU A 533 -9.55 -10.34 3.80
CA GLU A 533 -11.02 -10.31 3.66
C GLU A 533 -11.71 -9.90 4.96
N THR A 534 -12.54 -8.86 4.87
CA THR A 534 -13.28 -8.32 6.01
C THR A 534 -14.76 -8.67 5.91
N LEU A 535 -15.50 -8.49 7.00
CA LEU A 535 -16.96 -8.66 7.06
C LEU A 535 -17.70 -7.95 5.91
N SER A 536 -17.17 -6.81 5.43
CA SER A 536 -17.73 -6.05 4.31
C SER A 536 -17.82 -6.81 2.99
N SER A 537 -17.06 -7.91 2.83
CA SER A 537 -17.12 -8.79 1.66
C SER A 537 -18.33 -9.73 1.68
N TYR A 538 -18.93 -9.95 2.86
CA TYR A 538 -20.05 -10.89 3.05
C TYR A 538 -21.39 -10.18 3.28
N ILE A 539 -21.37 -9.01 3.93
CA ILE A 539 -22.57 -8.20 4.19
C ILE A 539 -22.37 -6.82 3.57
N ALA A 540 -22.76 -6.68 2.30
CA ALA A 540 -22.47 -5.48 1.52
C ALA A 540 -23.70 -4.58 1.29
N ASP A 541 -24.92 -5.06 1.48
CA ASP A 541 -26.13 -4.31 1.13
C ASP A 541 -26.41 -3.15 2.11
N ASP A 542 -26.86 -2.01 1.59
CA ASP A 542 -27.05 -0.78 2.37
C ASP A 542 -28.12 -0.91 3.46
N ASP A 543 -29.20 -1.65 3.18
CA ASP A 543 -30.26 -1.95 4.14
C ASP A 543 -29.80 -2.83 5.30
N LYS A 544 -28.71 -3.60 5.12
CA LYS A 544 -28.10 -4.47 6.14
C LYS A 544 -26.98 -3.80 6.94
N VAL A 545 -26.45 -2.67 6.47
CA VAL A 545 -25.29 -2.01 7.07
C VAL A 545 -25.62 -0.66 7.68
N VAL A 546 -26.41 0.18 6.99
CA VAL A 546 -26.72 1.54 7.43
C VAL A 546 -27.41 1.58 8.81
N PRO A 547 -28.42 0.72 9.12
CA PRO A 547 -29.09 0.76 10.41
C PRO A 547 -28.15 0.57 11.61
N PHE A 548 -27.14 -0.30 11.49
CA PHE A 548 -26.12 -0.49 12.52
C PHE A 548 -25.30 0.77 12.76
N PHE A 549 -24.79 1.40 11.70
CA PHE A 549 -23.98 2.62 11.85
C PHE A 549 -24.80 3.84 12.27
N MET A 550 -26.13 3.83 12.09
CA MET A 550 -27.02 4.84 12.66
C MET A 550 -27.13 4.70 14.18
N GLU A 551 -27.24 3.47 14.71
CA GLU A 551 -27.25 3.21 16.15
C GLU A 551 -25.88 3.45 16.81
N HIS A 552 -24.79 3.26 16.05
CA HIS A 552 -23.40 3.45 16.50
C HIS A 552 -22.69 4.60 15.78
N ILE A 553 -23.37 5.74 15.67
CA ILE A 553 -22.90 6.91 14.92
C ILE A 553 -21.59 7.49 15.48
N ASP A 554 -21.29 7.22 16.75
CA ASP A 554 -20.06 7.61 17.43
C ASP A 554 -18.82 6.90 16.85
N LEU A 555 -18.96 5.70 16.27
CA LEU A 555 -17.86 4.99 15.62
C LEU A 555 -17.42 5.68 14.33
N ILE A 556 -18.37 6.30 13.60
CA ILE A 556 -18.05 7.16 12.45
C ILE A 556 -17.40 8.45 12.92
N ALA A 557 -17.89 9.03 14.02
CA ALA A 557 -17.28 10.23 14.61
C ALA A 557 -15.81 9.98 15.00
N GLU A 558 -15.51 8.83 15.61
CA GLU A 558 -14.15 8.40 15.95
C GLU A 558 -13.28 8.30 14.68
N ALA A 559 -13.76 7.62 13.65
CA ALA A 559 -13.04 7.43 12.40
C ALA A 559 -12.74 8.74 11.66
N LEU A 560 -13.60 9.75 11.79
CA LEU A 560 -13.39 11.10 11.23
C LEU A 560 -12.50 11.99 12.11
N GLY A 561 -12.06 11.49 13.27
CA GLY A 561 -11.25 12.22 14.25
C GLY A 561 -12.04 13.29 15.00
N LEU A 562 -13.32 13.02 15.28
CA LEU A 562 -14.19 13.87 16.11
C LEU A 562 -14.29 13.37 17.56
N SER A 563 -13.88 12.12 17.82
CA SER A 563 -13.76 11.53 19.17
C SER A 563 -12.51 10.66 19.30
N PRO A 564 -12.01 10.40 20.53
CA PRO A 564 -10.72 9.74 20.74
C PRO A 564 -10.67 8.35 20.13
N ASP A 565 -9.52 8.03 19.54
CA ASP A 565 -9.23 6.68 19.07
C ASP A 565 -9.22 5.73 20.27
N LYS A 566 -10.08 4.72 20.22
CA LYS A 566 -10.22 3.69 21.26
C LYS A 566 -9.56 2.37 20.86
N SER A 567 -8.78 2.35 19.77
CA SER A 567 -8.08 1.16 19.30
C SER A 567 -6.99 0.73 20.28
N GLU A 568 -6.70 -0.58 20.31
CA GLU A 568 -5.62 -1.12 21.16
C GLU A 568 -4.22 -0.78 20.61
N SER A 569 -4.13 -0.37 19.34
CA SER A 569 -2.89 -0.04 18.67
C SER A 569 -3.14 0.93 17.52
N ARG A 570 -2.20 1.86 17.28
CA ARG A 570 -2.24 2.82 16.15
C ARG A 570 -2.36 2.15 14.78
N TYR A 571 -1.96 0.88 14.63
CA TYR A 571 -2.13 0.14 13.37
C TYR A 571 -3.56 -0.37 13.14
N ARG A 572 -4.42 -0.29 14.16
CA ARG A 572 -5.83 -0.72 14.15
C ARG A 572 -6.77 0.48 14.39
N SER A 573 -6.29 1.69 14.13
CA SER A 573 -7.13 2.88 14.20
C SER A 573 -8.10 2.89 13.01
N PHE A 574 -9.30 3.43 13.23
CA PHE A 574 -10.22 3.69 12.14
C PHE A 574 -9.66 4.77 11.19
N GLU A 575 -9.94 4.62 9.90
CA GLU A 575 -9.49 5.54 8.86
C GLU A 575 -10.64 6.44 8.37
N PRO A 576 -10.41 7.76 8.24
CA PRO A 576 -11.42 8.67 7.72
C PRO A 576 -11.95 8.31 6.33
N LEU A 577 -11.12 7.73 5.46
CA LEU A 577 -11.53 7.34 4.10
C LEU A 577 -12.67 6.33 4.13
N HIS A 578 -12.57 5.31 4.99
CA HIS A 578 -13.59 4.30 5.11
C HIS A 578 -14.86 4.84 5.77
N ALA A 579 -14.73 5.75 6.72
CA ALA A 579 -15.88 6.45 7.30
C ALA A 579 -16.65 7.27 6.24
N ILE A 580 -15.94 7.95 5.33
CA ILE A 580 -16.55 8.64 4.19
C ILE A 580 -17.26 7.63 3.28
N GLY A 581 -16.64 6.47 3.02
CA GLY A 581 -17.27 5.37 2.27
C GLY A 581 -18.56 4.87 2.92
N VAL A 582 -18.59 4.71 4.25
CA VAL A 582 -19.82 4.35 4.98
C VAL A 582 -20.88 5.47 4.88
N LEU A 583 -20.51 6.74 5.03
CA LEU A 583 -21.43 7.88 4.89
C LEU A 583 -22.00 8.02 3.47
N GLN A 584 -21.25 7.59 2.45
CA GLN A 584 -21.75 7.55 1.07
C GLN A 584 -22.93 6.59 0.90
N ARG A 585 -23.06 5.59 1.76
CA ARG A 585 -24.16 4.61 1.75
C ARG A 585 -25.43 5.12 2.41
N PHE A 586 -25.33 6.21 3.18
CA PHE A 586 -26.49 6.73 3.90
C PHE A 586 -27.44 7.42 2.93
N PRO A 587 -28.76 7.21 3.05
CA PRO A 587 -29.72 7.89 2.17
C PRO A 587 -29.68 9.41 2.35
N GLN A 588 -29.39 9.88 3.57
CA GLN A 588 -29.15 11.29 3.88
C GLN A 588 -27.93 11.45 4.78
N LEU A 589 -27.19 12.53 4.58
CA LEU A 589 -25.96 12.80 5.31
C LEU A 589 -26.27 13.34 6.73
N PRO A 590 -25.79 12.70 7.81
CA PRO A 590 -25.99 13.20 9.17
C PRO A 590 -25.33 14.57 9.35
N LYS A 591 -26.11 15.54 9.85
CA LYS A 591 -25.70 16.95 9.97
C LYS A 591 -24.37 17.16 10.70
N GLN A 592 -24.11 16.39 11.76
CA GLN A 592 -22.92 16.51 12.60
C GLN A 592 -21.59 16.27 11.84
N PHE A 593 -21.62 15.59 10.69
CA PHE A 593 -20.41 15.29 9.91
C PHE A 593 -20.14 16.30 8.79
N ILE A 594 -21.12 17.14 8.43
CA ILE A 594 -21.00 18.10 7.33
C ILE A 594 -19.82 19.06 7.51
N PRO A 595 -19.57 19.68 8.69
CA PRO A 595 -18.45 20.62 8.85
C PRO A 595 -17.09 19.95 8.64
N ARG A 596 -16.96 18.70 9.12
CA ARG A 596 -15.73 17.91 8.98
C ARG A 596 -15.50 17.48 7.54
N LEU A 597 -16.56 17.11 6.83
CA LEU A 597 -16.48 16.79 5.40
C LEU A 597 -16.14 18.02 4.56
N LEU A 598 -16.69 19.20 4.88
CA LEU A 598 -16.33 20.46 4.20
C LEU A 598 -14.85 20.82 4.42
N GLU A 599 -14.31 20.57 5.62
CA GLU A 599 -12.88 20.72 5.89
C GLU A 599 -12.02 19.80 5.00
N PHE A 600 -12.44 18.55 4.78
CA PHE A 600 -11.76 17.64 3.86
C PHE A 600 -11.92 18.03 2.39
N ALA A 601 -13.11 18.49 2.00
CA ALA A 601 -13.48 18.85 0.63
C ALA A 601 -12.81 20.13 0.13
N LEU A 602 -12.60 21.12 1.01
CA LEU A 602 -12.05 22.44 0.66
C LEU A 602 -10.66 22.70 1.26
N GLY A 603 -10.17 21.82 2.14
CA GLY A 603 -8.90 21.99 2.82
C GLY A 603 -7.67 21.67 1.97
N ASP A 604 -6.50 21.96 2.56
CA ASP A 604 -5.19 21.74 1.93
C ASP A 604 -4.86 20.23 1.74
N GLY A 605 -5.59 19.33 2.40
CA GLY A 605 -5.42 17.88 2.31
C GLY A 605 -5.95 17.31 1.00
N LYS A 606 -5.12 16.56 0.26
CA LYS A 606 -5.50 15.98 -1.04
C LYS A 606 -6.16 14.60 -0.94
N ARG A 607 -5.79 13.78 0.05
CA ARG A 607 -6.12 12.33 0.10
C ARG A 607 -7.62 12.04 0.18
N LEU A 608 -8.37 12.82 0.95
CA LEU A 608 -9.80 12.56 1.26
C LEU A 608 -10.75 13.50 0.52
N ARG A 609 -10.21 14.38 -0.31
CA ARG A 609 -10.92 15.55 -0.83
C ARG A 609 -12.05 15.15 -1.75
N PHE A 610 -11.74 14.31 -2.72
CA PHE A 610 -12.70 13.86 -3.73
C PHE A 610 -13.85 13.09 -3.07
N ASP A 611 -13.53 12.12 -2.22
CA ASP A 611 -14.53 11.29 -1.53
C ASP A 611 -15.45 12.16 -0.66
N ALA A 612 -14.89 13.15 0.06
CA ALA A 612 -15.69 14.09 0.84
C ALA A 612 -16.61 14.95 -0.03
N GLN A 613 -16.12 15.43 -1.18
CA GLN A 613 -16.90 16.22 -2.15
C GLN A 613 -18.06 15.41 -2.75
N GLU A 614 -17.84 14.13 -3.07
CA GLU A 614 -18.88 13.24 -3.59
C GLU A 614 -19.97 12.98 -2.55
N VAL A 615 -19.61 12.73 -1.29
CA VAL A 615 -20.59 12.56 -0.20
C VAL A 615 -21.41 13.85 0.01
N LEU A 616 -20.76 15.01 -0.05
CA LEU A 616 -21.42 16.32 0.11
C LEU A 616 -22.34 16.68 -1.07
N ARG A 617 -22.22 16.04 -2.22
CA ARG A 617 -23.09 16.27 -3.40
C ARG A 617 -24.57 16.04 -3.10
N LYS A 618 -24.87 15.25 -2.06
CA LYS A 618 -26.24 15.00 -1.58
C LYS A 618 -26.90 16.22 -0.93
N LEU A 619 -26.13 17.23 -0.53
CA LEU A 619 -26.67 18.42 0.13
C LEU A 619 -27.24 19.39 -0.91
N PRO A 620 -28.41 20.00 -0.63
CA PRO A 620 -28.89 21.11 -1.44
C PRO A 620 -27.87 22.26 -1.38
N ASP A 621 -27.76 23.00 -2.48
CA ASP A 621 -26.96 24.22 -2.56
C ASP A 621 -25.45 24.08 -2.25
N ILE A 622 -24.89 22.87 -2.33
CA ILE A 622 -23.45 22.64 -2.08
C ILE A 622 -22.53 23.48 -2.99
N HIS A 623 -23.00 23.82 -4.19
CA HIS A 623 -22.32 24.71 -5.12
C HIS A 623 -22.09 26.12 -4.54
N LEU A 624 -22.99 26.63 -3.69
CA LEU A 624 -22.78 27.92 -3.01
C LEU A 624 -21.56 27.89 -2.09
N ARG A 625 -21.30 26.76 -1.44
CA ARG A 625 -20.14 26.57 -0.55
C ARG A 625 -18.82 26.53 -1.32
N ALA A 626 -18.84 25.95 -2.50
CA ALA A 626 -17.72 26.02 -3.41
C ALA A 626 -17.53 27.45 -3.98
N ILE A 627 -18.60 28.20 -4.27
CA ILE A 627 -18.53 29.62 -4.66
C ILE A 627 -17.91 30.48 -3.54
N GLU A 628 -18.32 30.31 -2.29
CA GLU A 628 -17.76 31.03 -1.14
C GLU A 628 -16.25 30.79 -1.00
N ALA A 629 -15.79 29.56 -1.25
CA ALA A 629 -14.37 29.21 -1.18
C ALA A 629 -13.50 29.91 -2.25
N LEU A 630 -14.10 30.51 -3.29
CA LEU A 630 -13.39 31.33 -4.28
C LEU A 630 -12.77 32.60 -3.68
N GLU A 631 -13.29 33.10 -2.56
CA GLU A 631 -12.74 34.30 -1.89
C GLU A 631 -11.56 33.98 -0.96
N ASN A 632 -11.18 32.70 -0.82
CA ASN A 632 -10.12 32.29 0.10
C ASN A 632 -8.76 32.89 -0.29
N GLY A 633 -7.99 33.36 0.69
CA GLY A 633 -6.66 33.93 0.46
C GLY A 633 -5.63 32.94 -0.11
N LYS A 634 -5.77 31.64 0.18
CA LYS A 634 -4.88 30.58 -0.35
C LYS A 634 -5.30 30.17 -1.76
N GLN A 635 -4.36 30.21 -2.70
CA GLN A 635 -4.62 29.86 -4.11
C GLN A 635 -5.04 28.39 -4.27
N GLU A 636 -4.51 27.48 -3.44
CA GLU A 636 -4.79 26.04 -3.51
C GLU A 636 -6.25 25.72 -3.20
N ILE A 637 -6.85 26.47 -2.26
CA ILE A 637 -8.27 26.36 -1.91
C ILE A 637 -9.13 26.92 -3.05
N ARG A 638 -8.74 28.06 -3.65
CA ARG A 638 -9.46 28.62 -4.80
C ARG A 638 -9.46 27.65 -5.99
N ILE A 639 -8.32 27.07 -6.35
CA ILE A 639 -8.23 26.07 -7.42
C ILE A 639 -9.12 24.87 -7.13
N THR A 640 -9.06 24.35 -5.90
CA THR A 640 -9.91 23.23 -5.46
C THR A 640 -11.41 23.55 -5.61
N ALA A 641 -11.81 24.77 -5.23
CA ALA A 641 -13.18 25.25 -5.36
C ALA A 641 -13.60 25.38 -6.83
N ILE A 642 -12.76 25.96 -7.69
CA ILE A 642 -12.99 26.10 -9.13
C ILE A 642 -13.18 24.72 -9.79
N GLU A 643 -12.27 23.78 -9.53
CA GLU A 643 -12.33 22.41 -10.05
C GLU A 643 -13.56 21.64 -9.54
N TRP A 644 -13.99 21.92 -8.31
CA TRP A 644 -15.20 21.32 -7.76
C TRP A 644 -16.46 21.91 -8.41
N LEU A 645 -16.53 23.23 -8.60
CA LEU A 645 -17.63 23.89 -9.31
C LEU A 645 -17.78 23.39 -10.74
N ALA A 646 -16.66 23.21 -11.44
CA ALA A 646 -16.66 22.67 -12.79
C ALA A 646 -17.20 21.23 -12.84
N ARG A 647 -16.88 20.38 -11.84
CA ARG A 647 -17.46 19.03 -11.72
C ARG A 647 -18.93 19.01 -11.31
N LEU A 648 -19.35 19.97 -10.49
CA LEU A 648 -20.76 20.12 -10.10
C LEU A 648 -21.65 20.55 -11.27
N GLN A 649 -21.08 21.12 -12.34
CA GLN A 649 -21.80 21.49 -13.57
C GLN A 649 -23.01 22.43 -13.33
N HIS A 650 -22.89 23.32 -12.34
CA HIS A 650 -23.95 24.27 -11.98
C HIS A 650 -23.69 25.68 -12.53
N GLN A 651 -24.62 26.18 -13.35
CA GLN A 651 -24.51 27.51 -14.01
C GLN A 651 -24.45 28.70 -13.03
N ALA A 652 -24.94 28.55 -11.80
CA ALA A 652 -24.86 29.59 -10.77
C ALA A 652 -23.41 30.01 -10.43
N ALA A 653 -22.42 29.18 -10.77
CA ALA A 653 -21.00 29.45 -10.55
C ALA A 653 -20.42 30.50 -11.52
N VAL A 654 -20.98 30.65 -12.73
CA VAL A 654 -20.40 31.44 -13.82
C VAL A 654 -20.14 32.92 -13.43
N PRO A 655 -21.11 33.66 -12.83
CA PRO A 655 -20.87 35.05 -12.42
C PRO A 655 -19.73 35.19 -11.40
N ALA A 656 -19.63 34.24 -10.46
CA ALA A 656 -18.58 34.25 -9.45
C ALA A 656 -17.19 33.95 -10.03
N LEU A 657 -17.11 33.03 -11.00
CA LEU A 657 -15.89 32.71 -11.73
C LEU A 657 -15.38 33.91 -12.54
N TYR A 658 -16.26 34.62 -13.26
CA TYR A 658 -15.89 35.86 -13.95
C TYR A 658 -15.45 36.97 -12.99
N ALA A 659 -16.16 37.16 -11.87
CA ALA A 659 -15.77 38.15 -10.86
C ALA A 659 -14.40 37.85 -10.23
N LEU A 660 -14.05 36.57 -10.07
CA LEU A 660 -12.71 36.16 -9.64
C LEU A 660 -11.67 36.40 -10.75
N LEU A 661 -11.99 36.06 -12.01
CA LEU A 661 -11.09 36.21 -13.16
C LEU A 661 -10.60 37.65 -13.33
N GLU A 662 -11.47 38.64 -13.12
CA GLU A 662 -11.12 40.07 -13.22
C GLU A 662 -10.07 40.53 -12.19
N LYS A 663 -10.07 39.93 -11.00
CA LYS A 663 -9.25 40.36 -9.85
C LYS A 663 -8.02 39.50 -9.63
N GLU A 664 -8.03 38.26 -10.12
CA GLU A 664 -6.99 37.27 -9.87
C GLU A 664 -5.67 37.65 -10.55
N LYS A 665 -4.56 37.44 -9.83
CA LYS A 665 -3.20 37.75 -10.30
C LYS A 665 -2.35 36.50 -10.49
N LYS A 666 -2.73 35.38 -9.89
CA LYS A 666 -2.02 34.10 -9.95
C LYS A 666 -2.38 33.36 -11.24
N GLU A 667 -1.37 33.09 -12.06
CA GLU A 667 -1.57 32.53 -13.41
C GLU A 667 -2.16 31.11 -13.36
N VAL A 668 -1.79 30.33 -12.35
CA VAL A 668 -2.32 28.97 -12.09
C VAL A 668 -3.83 29.02 -11.78
N VAL A 669 -4.29 30.04 -11.04
CA VAL A 669 -5.71 30.18 -10.70
C VAL A 669 -6.50 30.65 -11.92
N ILE A 670 -5.98 31.61 -12.68
CA ILE A 670 -6.58 32.06 -13.95
C ILE A 670 -6.78 30.88 -14.90
N ALA A 671 -5.78 30.01 -15.03
CA ALA A 671 -5.88 28.83 -15.88
C ALA A 671 -7.00 27.87 -15.42
N ALA A 672 -7.16 27.66 -14.12
CA ALA A 672 -8.26 26.88 -13.56
C ALA A 672 -9.62 27.53 -13.84
N ILE A 673 -9.74 28.86 -13.70
CA ILE A 673 -10.99 29.59 -13.96
C ILE A 673 -11.40 29.44 -15.42
N LEU A 674 -10.50 29.69 -16.36
CA LEU A 674 -10.79 29.57 -17.80
C LEU A 674 -11.20 28.14 -18.18
N THR A 675 -10.51 27.14 -17.60
CA THR A 675 -10.88 25.73 -17.78
C THR A 675 -12.29 25.43 -17.25
N ALA A 676 -12.65 25.96 -16.09
CA ALA A 676 -13.97 25.75 -15.50
C ALA A 676 -15.09 26.47 -16.27
N LEU A 677 -14.87 27.71 -16.71
CA LEU A 677 -15.83 28.47 -17.51
C LEU A 677 -16.14 27.75 -18.83
N GLU A 678 -15.11 27.27 -19.52
CA GLU A 678 -15.28 26.47 -20.73
C GLU A 678 -16.06 25.17 -20.47
N GLN A 679 -15.74 24.46 -19.38
CA GLN A 679 -16.49 23.25 -18.98
C GLN A 679 -17.95 23.53 -18.63
N LEU A 680 -18.29 24.77 -18.27
CA LEU A 680 -19.66 25.24 -18.04
C LEU A 680 -20.32 25.79 -19.32
N GLY A 681 -19.63 25.75 -20.48
CA GLY A 681 -20.15 26.16 -21.78
C GLY A 681 -19.97 27.64 -22.13
N GLU A 682 -19.17 28.39 -21.36
CA GLU A 682 -18.90 29.81 -21.64
C GLU A 682 -17.85 30.00 -22.75
N ASP A 683 -17.98 31.10 -23.52
CA ASP A 683 -17.02 31.44 -24.57
C ASP A 683 -15.77 32.15 -24.00
N ILE A 684 -14.62 31.48 -24.10
CA ILE A 684 -13.33 32.00 -23.65
C ILE A 684 -12.48 32.58 -24.80
N SER A 685 -13.00 32.66 -26.03
CA SER A 685 -12.23 33.03 -27.24
C SER A 685 -11.55 34.39 -27.14
N ALA A 686 -12.16 35.35 -26.43
CA ALA A 686 -11.57 36.68 -26.20
C ALA A 686 -10.21 36.63 -25.46
N TYR A 687 -9.98 35.58 -24.66
CA TYR A 687 -8.74 35.35 -23.93
C TYR A 687 -7.71 34.55 -24.73
N LEU A 688 -8.07 34.07 -25.93
CA LEU A 688 -7.25 33.22 -26.80
C LEU A 688 -6.74 33.93 -28.07
N SER A 689 -7.00 35.24 -28.24
CA SER A 689 -6.47 36.00 -29.39
C SER A 689 -4.93 36.12 -29.33
N PRO A 690 -4.23 36.21 -30.48
CA PRO A 690 -2.78 36.39 -30.50
C PRO A 690 -2.28 37.57 -29.65
N GLU A 691 -3.01 38.69 -29.63
CA GLU A 691 -2.69 39.87 -28.83
C GLU A 691 -2.84 39.62 -27.33
N SER A 692 -3.95 38.98 -26.91
CA SER A 692 -4.19 38.60 -25.51
C SER A 692 -3.14 37.61 -25.01
N LEU A 693 -2.84 36.58 -25.81
CA LEU A 693 -1.83 35.57 -25.49
C LEU A 693 -0.43 36.16 -25.38
N LEU A 694 -0.06 37.09 -26.26
CA LEU A 694 1.22 37.79 -26.20
C LEU A 694 1.33 38.64 -24.93
N LYS A 695 0.27 39.39 -24.58
CA LYS A 695 0.23 40.20 -23.36
C LYS A 695 0.39 39.35 -22.10
N ASP A 696 -0.25 38.18 -22.06
CA ASP A 696 -0.12 37.23 -20.96
C ASP A 696 1.27 36.61 -20.91
N ALA A 697 1.86 36.29 -22.07
CA ALA A 697 3.23 35.80 -22.16
C ALA A 697 4.25 36.82 -21.63
N GLU A 698 4.13 38.08 -22.03
CA GLU A 698 5.01 39.16 -21.56
C GLU A 698 4.89 39.43 -20.06
N LYS A 699 3.68 39.27 -19.51
CA LYS A 699 3.44 39.37 -18.07
C LYS A 699 4.01 38.16 -17.33
N GLY A 700 3.73 36.96 -17.81
CA GLY A 700 4.11 35.71 -17.17
C GLY A 700 5.62 35.46 -17.15
N LEU A 701 6.32 35.78 -18.25
CA LEU A 701 7.77 35.62 -18.39
C LEU A 701 8.58 36.61 -17.53
N LYS A 702 7.97 37.70 -17.03
CA LYS A 702 8.60 38.57 -16.01
C LYS A 702 8.65 37.90 -14.63
N GLY A 703 7.84 36.86 -14.41
CA GLY A 703 7.82 36.10 -13.16
C GLY A 703 9.04 35.21 -12.97
N LYS A 704 9.34 34.85 -11.72
CA LYS A 704 10.44 33.93 -11.38
C LYS A 704 10.15 32.52 -11.92
N ILE A 705 11.04 31.99 -12.75
CA ILE A 705 11.02 30.57 -13.19
C ILE A 705 11.39 29.67 -12.00
N ALA A 706 10.77 28.50 -11.91
CA ALA A 706 11.05 27.54 -10.84
C ALA A 706 12.52 27.08 -10.91
N SER A 707 13.20 26.99 -9.76
CA SER A 707 14.59 26.52 -9.70
C SER A 707 14.76 25.08 -10.20
N SER A 708 13.69 24.29 -10.16
CA SER A 708 13.67 22.94 -10.73
C SER A 708 13.64 22.92 -12.27
N PHE A 709 13.31 24.03 -12.93
CA PHE A 709 13.13 24.11 -14.38
C PHE A 709 14.24 24.91 -15.08
N THR A 710 15.23 25.44 -14.35
CA THR A 710 16.35 26.21 -14.91
C THR A 710 17.27 25.41 -15.83
N TRP A 711 17.13 24.08 -15.86
CA TRP A 711 17.88 23.22 -16.79
C TRP A 711 17.32 23.27 -18.21
N PHE A 712 16.06 23.68 -18.39
CA PHE A 712 15.38 23.66 -19.67
C PHE A 712 15.71 24.91 -20.50
N ASP A 713 16.05 24.71 -21.78
CA ASP A 713 16.44 25.78 -22.69
C ASP A 713 15.23 26.39 -23.41
N LEU A 714 14.69 27.47 -22.85
CA LEU A 714 13.56 28.20 -23.43
C LEU A 714 13.92 28.98 -24.72
N GLN A 715 15.19 29.20 -25.01
CA GLN A 715 15.60 30.01 -26.18
C GLN A 715 15.60 29.21 -27.48
N HIS A 716 15.81 27.89 -27.39
CA HIS A 716 15.91 26.99 -28.55
C HIS A 716 14.65 26.15 -28.78
N LEU A 717 13.49 26.67 -28.40
CA LEU A 717 12.21 26.04 -28.72
C LEU A 717 11.93 26.07 -30.24
N PRO A 718 11.28 25.05 -30.81
CA PRO A 718 10.91 25.04 -32.22
C PRO A 718 10.03 26.23 -32.61
N GLN A 719 10.24 26.78 -33.82
CA GLN A 719 9.36 27.81 -34.36
C GLN A 719 7.97 27.23 -34.62
N ALA A 720 6.94 27.93 -34.16
CA ALA A 720 5.55 27.53 -34.30
C ALA A 720 4.77 28.45 -35.24
N GLN A 721 3.72 27.91 -35.85
CA GLN A 721 2.78 28.61 -36.72
C GLN A 721 1.35 28.38 -36.23
N TRP A 722 0.52 29.41 -36.36
CA TRP A 722 -0.92 29.33 -36.16
C TRP A 722 -1.58 28.45 -37.24
N GLN A 723 -2.86 28.10 -37.06
CA GLN A 723 -3.61 27.30 -38.04
C GLN A 723 -3.62 27.90 -39.46
N ASP A 724 -3.59 29.23 -39.58
CA ASP A 724 -3.54 29.95 -40.87
C ASP A 724 -2.14 29.99 -41.51
N GLY A 725 -1.13 29.39 -40.86
CA GLY A 725 0.25 29.33 -41.33
C GLY A 725 1.12 30.54 -40.94
N THR A 726 0.54 31.57 -40.31
CA THR A 726 1.32 32.73 -39.84
C THR A 726 2.18 32.36 -38.62
N ALA A 727 3.33 33.04 -38.46
CA ALA A 727 4.28 32.73 -37.40
C ALA A 727 3.78 33.17 -36.02
N VAL A 728 3.97 32.32 -35.01
CA VAL A 728 3.68 32.62 -33.60
C VAL A 728 4.85 33.38 -32.98
N ASP A 729 4.58 34.40 -32.17
CA ASP A 729 5.64 35.07 -31.40
C ASP A 729 6.27 34.06 -30.40
N PRO A 730 7.61 33.87 -30.40
CA PRO A 730 8.28 32.88 -29.55
C PRO A 730 7.97 33.00 -28.06
N LYS A 731 7.69 34.21 -27.56
CA LYS A 731 7.34 34.44 -26.14
C LYS A 731 6.09 33.66 -25.73
N ILE A 732 5.12 33.49 -26.64
CA ILE A 732 3.88 32.77 -26.36
C ILE A 732 4.20 31.30 -26.05
N ILE A 733 5.00 30.64 -26.90
CA ILE A 733 5.39 29.24 -26.71
C ILE A 733 6.25 29.07 -25.45
N GLN A 734 7.21 29.99 -25.22
CA GLN A 734 8.01 30.01 -23.99
C GLN A 734 7.13 30.09 -22.74
N TRP A 735 6.11 30.96 -22.77
CA TRP A 735 5.19 31.12 -21.66
C TRP A 735 4.33 29.88 -21.44
N TRP A 736 3.80 29.26 -22.49
CA TRP A 736 3.02 28.02 -22.35
C TRP A 736 3.81 26.90 -21.68
N VAL A 737 5.07 26.74 -22.05
CA VAL A 737 5.97 25.74 -21.41
C VAL A 737 6.22 26.08 -19.94
N VAL A 738 6.48 27.36 -19.62
CA VAL A 738 6.68 27.81 -18.22
C VAL A 738 5.39 27.67 -17.40
N LEU A 739 4.23 27.96 -17.98
CA LEU A 739 2.93 27.81 -17.33
C LEU A 739 2.67 26.33 -17.05
N ALA A 740 2.89 25.45 -18.02
CA ALA A 740 2.76 24.01 -17.84
C ALA A 740 3.64 23.50 -16.68
N ASP A 741 4.92 23.89 -16.61
CA ASP A 741 5.80 23.56 -15.47
C ASP A 741 5.27 24.12 -14.13
N LYS A 742 4.76 25.35 -14.09
CA LYS A 742 4.16 25.97 -12.89
C LYS A 742 2.93 25.20 -12.38
N LEU A 743 2.11 24.63 -13.28
CA LEU A 743 0.95 23.80 -12.93
C LEU A 743 1.35 22.48 -12.27
N LYS A 744 2.55 21.96 -12.59
CA LYS A 744 3.10 20.70 -12.06
C LYS A 744 2.21 19.46 -12.28
N ASP A 745 1.31 19.52 -13.25
CA ASP A 745 0.44 18.41 -13.62
C ASP A 745 0.82 17.93 -15.03
N PRO A 746 1.24 16.67 -15.22
CA PRO A 746 1.50 16.14 -16.56
C PRO A 746 0.22 15.93 -17.38
N VAL A 747 -0.97 15.92 -16.78
CA VAL A 747 -2.23 15.75 -17.51
C VAL A 747 -2.55 17.03 -18.31
N PRO A 748 -2.80 16.95 -19.63
CA PRO A 748 -3.23 18.09 -20.43
C PRO A 748 -4.59 18.63 -19.97
N ASN A 749 -4.62 19.75 -19.25
CA ASN A 749 -5.87 20.42 -18.93
C ASN A 749 -6.49 21.08 -20.19
N ALA A 750 -7.77 21.47 -20.11
CA ALA A 750 -8.49 22.02 -21.26
C ALA A 750 -7.80 23.24 -21.88
N LEU A 751 -7.29 24.16 -21.04
CA LEU A 751 -6.58 25.35 -21.52
C LEU A 751 -5.32 25.01 -22.35
N LEU A 752 -4.48 24.10 -21.86
CA LEU A 752 -3.27 23.67 -22.59
C LEU A 752 -3.63 22.91 -23.87
N GLN A 753 -4.74 22.15 -23.87
CA GLN A 753 -5.27 21.53 -25.07
C GLN A 753 -5.69 22.57 -26.11
N ARG A 754 -6.39 23.64 -25.69
CA ARG A 754 -6.76 24.76 -26.56
C ARG A 754 -5.55 25.49 -27.11
N TYR A 755 -4.56 25.79 -26.28
CA TYR A 755 -3.31 26.41 -26.73
C TYR A 755 -2.64 25.61 -27.84
N MET A 756 -2.46 24.30 -27.64
CA MET A 756 -1.91 23.43 -28.68
C MET A 756 -2.81 23.41 -29.93
N GLY A 757 -4.13 23.42 -29.76
CA GLY A 757 -5.10 23.46 -30.85
C GLY A 757 -5.04 24.73 -31.72
N LEU A 758 -4.52 25.86 -31.22
CA LEU A 758 -4.33 27.08 -32.01
C LEU A 758 -3.18 26.97 -33.04
N LEU A 759 -2.27 26.02 -32.85
CA LEU A 759 -1.14 25.80 -33.73
C LEU A 759 -1.53 24.90 -34.91
N ASN A 760 -0.86 25.00 -36.05
CA ASN A 760 -0.99 24.00 -37.11
C ASN A 760 -0.39 22.64 -36.68
N GLU A 761 -0.83 21.56 -37.33
CA GLU A 761 -0.49 20.19 -36.94
C GLU A 761 1.03 19.93 -36.85
N LYS A 762 1.79 20.45 -37.83
CA LYS A 762 3.26 20.33 -37.86
C LYS A 762 3.92 20.99 -36.64
N SER A 763 3.45 22.17 -36.25
CA SER A 763 3.96 22.89 -35.07
C SER A 763 3.61 22.17 -33.78
N GLN A 764 2.41 21.60 -33.68
CA GLN A 764 2.00 20.79 -32.54
C GLN A 764 2.95 19.59 -32.35
N GLN A 765 3.12 18.77 -33.40
CA GLN A 765 3.96 17.58 -33.36
C GLN A 765 5.43 17.89 -33.04
N THR A 766 5.97 18.95 -33.65
CA THR A 766 7.38 19.35 -33.46
C THR A 766 7.65 19.84 -32.04
N LEU A 767 6.78 20.70 -31.50
CA LEU A 767 6.89 21.19 -30.12
C LEU A 767 6.73 20.05 -29.11
N SER A 768 5.68 19.23 -29.24
CA SER A 768 5.43 18.10 -28.35
C SER A 768 6.59 17.11 -28.30
N LEU A 769 7.16 16.77 -29.47
CA LEU A 769 8.31 15.87 -29.55
C LEU A 769 9.54 16.45 -28.85
N HIS A 770 9.84 17.74 -29.09
CA HIS A 770 10.98 18.42 -28.47
C HIS A 770 10.87 18.42 -26.94
N LEU A 771 9.68 18.66 -26.39
CA LEU A 771 9.43 18.65 -24.95
C LEU A 771 9.58 17.25 -24.35
N LEU A 772 9.03 16.21 -24.99
CA LEU A 772 9.17 14.83 -24.54
C LEU A 772 10.64 14.37 -24.53
N GLN A 773 11.37 14.66 -25.61
CA GLN A 773 12.80 14.32 -25.71
C GLN A 773 13.64 15.05 -24.67
N SER A 774 13.35 16.34 -24.43
CA SER A 774 14.07 17.13 -23.42
C SER A 774 13.82 16.59 -22.00
N PHE A 775 12.59 16.20 -21.70
CA PHE A 775 12.25 15.56 -20.43
C PHE A 775 13.03 14.25 -20.24
N ILE A 776 13.02 13.36 -21.25
CA ILE A 776 13.74 12.09 -21.22
C ILE A 776 15.25 12.32 -21.07
N TYR A 777 15.82 13.23 -21.85
CA TYR A 777 17.26 13.54 -21.80
C TYR A 777 17.69 14.01 -20.42
N GLN A 778 16.96 14.96 -19.83
CA GLN A 778 17.29 15.45 -18.49
C GLN A 778 17.13 14.37 -17.43
N ASP A 779 16.13 13.51 -17.56
CA ASP A 779 15.85 12.48 -16.56
C ASP A 779 16.83 11.29 -16.62
N THR A 780 17.42 11.05 -17.80
CA THR A 780 18.38 9.97 -18.06
C THR A 780 19.84 10.43 -18.05
N ARG A 781 20.11 11.68 -17.66
CA ARG A 781 21.49 12.20 -17.63
C ARG A 781 22.36 11.37 -16.68
N ASN A 782 23.45 10.81 -17.19
CA ASN A 782 24.43 10.00 -16.46
C ASN A 782 25.83 10.65 -16.48
N PRO A 783 26.78 10.23 -15.62
CA PRO A 783 28.17 10.65 -15.73
C PRO A 783 28.76 10.31 -17.09
N THR A 784 29.71 11.13 -17.51
CA THR A 784 30.51 10.83 -18.70
C THR A 784 31.40 9.61 -18.45
N LEU A 785 31.84 8.98 -19.54
CA LEU A 785 32.80 7.87 -19.46
C LEU A 785 34.09 8.28 -18.74
N GLU A 786 34.53 9.52 -18.93
CA GLU A 786 35.74 10.07 -18.33
C GLU A 786 35.59 10.19 -16.80
N GLU A 787 34.51 10.79 -16.31
CA GLU A 787 34.21 10.90 -14.86
C GLU A 787 34.06 9.51 -14.21
N ALA A 788 33.38 8.57 -14.89
CA ALA A 788 33.22 7.22 -14.38
C ALA A 788 34.56 6.47 -14.29
N MET A 789 35.45 6.67 -15.27
CA MET A 789 36.77 6.04 -15.31
C MET A 789 37.70 6.62 -14.24
N GLU A 790 37.66 7.94 -14.01
CA GLU A 790 38.45 8.60 -12.97
C GLU A 790 38.12 8.02 -11.59
N VAL A 791 36.83 7.87 -11.28
CA VAL A 791 36.38 7.31 -10.01
C VAL A 791 36.71 5.82 -9.89
N ALA A 792 36.50 5.05 -10.96
CA ALA A 792 36.81 3.62 -10.97
C ALA A 792 38.29 3.36 -10.69
N THR A 793 39.19 4.11 -11.33
CA THR A 793 40.64 4.01 -11.14
C THR A 793 41.04 4.35 -9.70
N LYS A 794 40.37 5.34 -9.09
CA LYS A 794 40.65 5.78 -7.72
C LYS A 794 40.14 4.81 -6.64
N GLU A 795 38.95 4.25 -6.80
CA GLU A 795 38.29 3.44 -5.76
C GLU A 795 38.61 1.94 -5.85
N ALA A 796 38.97 1.44 -7.03
CA ALA A 796 39.18 0.00 -7.26
C ALA A 796 40.21 -0.66 -6.33
N PRO A 797 41.37 -0.06 -6.00
CA PRO A 797 42.33 -0.68 -5.09
C PRO A 797 41.77 -0.95 -3.70
N SER A 798 40.99 -0.01 -3.16
CA SER A 798 40.38 -0.14 -1.82
C SER A 798 39.25 -1.19 -1.81
N ARG A 799 38.42 -1.19 -2.85
CA ARG A 799 37.33 -2.16 -3.05
C ARG A 799 37.87 -3.59 -3.18
N LEU A 800 38.93 -3.76 -3.97
CA LEU A 800 39.63 -5.04 -4.13
C LEU A 800 40.17 -5.56 -2.79
N ALA A 801 40.81 -4.70 -1.98
CA ALA A 801 41.29 -5.08 -0.66
C ALA A 801 40.15 -5.52 0.27
N SER A 802 38.99 -4.86 0.21
CA SER A 802 37.80 -5.24 1.00
C SER A 802 37.22 -6.60 0.57
N TYR A 803 37.19 -6.90 -0.73
CA TYR A 803 36.78 -8.21 -1.23
C TYR A 803 37.73 -9.32 -0.78
N GLN A 804 39.05 -9.09 -0.89
CA GLN A 804 40.06 -10.04 -0.42
C GLN A 804 39.98 -10.28 1.10
N ASP A 805 39.71 -9.26 1.91
CA ASP A 805 39.50 -9.40 3.34
C ASP A 805 38.21 -10.16 3.66
N SER A 806 37.13 -9.89 2.92
CA SER A 806 35.85 -10.62 3.06
C SER A 806 36.02 -12.10 2.75
N PHE A 807 36.77 -12.44 1.69
CA PHE A 807 37.13 -13.83 1.38
C PHE A 807 37.98 -14.46 2.48
N LYS A 808 38.97 -13.76 3.03
CA LYS A 808 39.79 -14.28 4.15
C LYS A 808 38.95 -14.61 5.39
N ARG A 809 37.95 -13.79 5.72
CA ARG A 809 37.11 -13.98 6.91
C ARG A 809 36.02 -15.03 6.72
N TRP A 810 35.41 -15.07 5.54
CA TRP A 810 34.18 -15.83 5.31
C TRP A 810 34.23 -16.80 4.13
N GLY A 811 35.20 -16.65 3.23
CA GLY A 811 35.29 -17.42 1.99
C GLY A 811 35.43 -18.92 2.16
N GLN A 812 36.14 -19.38 3.20
CA GLN A 812 36.22 -20.82 3.50
C GLN A 812 34.93 -21.38 4.14
N LYS A 813 34.12 -20.53 4.78
CA LYS A 813 32.91 -20.93 5.51
C LYS A 813 31.66 -20.84 4.64
N TYR A 814 31.64 -19.88 3.71
CA TYR A 814 30.52 -19.54 2.83
C TYR A 814 31.03 -19.28 1.39
N PRO A 815 31.66 -20.27 0.74
CA PRO A 815 32.27 -20.11 -0.58
C PRO A 815 31.26 -19.69 -1.67
N GLU A 816 29.98 -20.03 -1.51
CA GLU A 816 28.90 -19.62 -2.41
C GLU A 816 28.70 -18.09 -2.47
N TYR A 817 28.93 -17.36 -1.37
CA TYR A 817 28.76 -15.90 -1.32
C TYR A 817 30.06 -15.12 -1.58
N TYR A 818 31.20 -15.68 -1.20
CA TYR A 818 32.49 -14.95 -1.21
C TYR A 818 33.53 -15.55 -2.15
N GLY A 819 33.30 -16.74 -2.74
CA GLY A 819 34.30 -17.46 -3.55
C GLY A 819 34.79 -16.68 -4.77
N ARG A 820 33.93 -15.86 -5.40
CA ARG A 820 34.33 -14.97 -6.51
C ARG A 820 35.48 -14.03 -6.13
N TYR A 821 35.57 -13.63 -4.87
CA TYR A 821 36.58 -12.69 -4.39
C TYR A 821 37.97 -13.31 -4.19
N GLU A 822 38.11 -14.64 -4.30
CA GLU A 822 39.41 -15.30 -4.24
C GLU A 822 40.31 -14.93 -5.43
N HIS A 823 39.70 -14.75 -6.60
CA HIS A 823 40.42 -14.58 -7.88
C HIS A 823 40.08 -13.28 -8.60
N ILE A 824 39.26 -12.41 -8.00
CA ILE A 824 38.85 -11.15 -8.63
C ILE A 824 40.06 -10.23 -8.88
N THR A 825 40.18 -9.70 -10.10
CA THR A 825 41.32 -8.84 -10.48
C THR A 825 41.01 -7.36 -10.28
N LEU A 826 42.05 -6.52 -10.30
CA LEU A 826 41.89 -5.07 -10.23
C LEU A 826 41.12 -4.54 -11.45
N GLU A 827 41.39 -5.06 -12.66
CA GLU A 827 40.68 -4.65 -13.87
C GLU A 827 39.18 -4.97 -13.78
N GLU A 828 38.82 -6.14 -13.25
CA GLU A 828 37.41 -6.52 -13.05
C GLU A 828 36.71 -5.58 -12.08
N VAL A 829 37.39 -5.17 -11.00
CA VAL A 829 36.86 -4.19 -10.05
C VAL A 829 36.75 -2.80 -10.69
N VAL A 830 37.71 -2.37 -11.52
CA VAL A 830 37.61 -1.11 -12.28
C VAL A 830 36.39 -1.13 -13.21
N GLU A 831 36.19 -2.21 -13.97
CA GLU A 831 35.03 -2.36 -14.84
C GLU A 831 33.70 -2.39 -14.07
N GLU A 832 33.68 -3.04 -12.89
CA GLU A 832 32.52 -3.08 -12.00
C GLU A 832 32.14 -1.67 -11.52
N ILE A 833 33.10 -0.91 -10.97
CA ILE A 833 32.88 0.47 -10.50
C ILE A 833 32.51 1.39 -11.65
N LYS A 834 33.15 1.26 -12.81
CA LYS A 834 32.83 2.07 -13.99
C LYS A 834 31.38 1.85 -14.41
N ARG A 835 30.92 0.59 -14.47
CA ARG A 835 29.54 0.24 -14.79
C ARG A 835 28.56 0.79 -13.75
N GLU A 836 28.88 0.67 -12.46
CA GLU A 836 28.10 1.26 -11.37
C GLU A 836 27.98 2.78 -11.53
N ARG A 837 29.10 3.47 -11.80
CA ARG A 837 29.15 4.92 -11.96
C ARG A 837 28.36 5.39 -13.18
N LEU A 838 28.49 4.73 -14.32
CA LEU A 838 27.72 5.05 -15.53
C LEU A 838 26.21 4.83 -15.34
N ALA A 839 25.80 3.93 -14.43
CA ALA A 839 24.41 3.71 -14.10
C ALA A 839 23.82 4.76 -13.13
N ILE A 840 24.65 5.62 -12.53
CA ILE A 840 24.17 6.68 -11.62
C ILE A 840 23.44 7.74 -12.44
N TYR A 841 22.25 8.11 -12.02
CA TYR A 841 21.56 9.24 -12.62
C TYR A 841 21.98 10.57 -11.97
N LEU A 842 22.48 11.49 -12.77
CA LEU A 842 22.80 12.87 -12.39
C LEU A 842 21.63 13.85 -12.60
N GLY A 843 20.56 13.36 -13.24
CA GLY A 843 19.41 14.15 -13.64
C GLY A 843 18.08 13.56 -13.18
N SER A 844 17.10 14.44 -13.03
CA SER A 844 15.71 14.09 -12.73
C SER A 844 14.79 15.20 -13.19
N ALA A 845 13.91 14.90 -14.13
CA ALA A 845 12.96 15.87 -14.69
C ALA A 845 11.59 15.85 -13.97
N ILE A 846 11.34 14.93 -13.04
CA ILE A 846 10.03 14.75 -12.39
C ILE A 846 9.46 16.00 -11.71
N LYS A 847 10.33 16.89 -11.18
CA LYS A 847 9.89 18.16 -10.59
C LYS A 847 9.34 19.15 -11.63
N SER A 848 9.58 18.86 -12.91
CA SER A 848 9.13 19.60 -14.08
C SER A 848 8.19 18.81 -14.97
N LYS A 849 7.53 17.78 -14.41
CA LYS A 849 6.55 16.95 -15.12
C LYS A 849 5.40 17.72 -15.76
N GLY A 850 5.12 18.95 -15.30
CA GLY A 850 4.10 19.81 -15.88
C GLY A 850 4.28 20.06 -17.38
N MET A 851 5.53 20.12 -17.87
CA MET A 851 5.79 20.28 -19.31
C MET A 851 5.25 19.14 -20.18
N LEU A 852 5.03 17.95 -19.60
CA LEU A 852 4.50 16.79 -20.31
C LEU A 852 3.03 16.98 -20.74
N ALA A 853 2.31 17.91 -20.12
CA ALA A 853 0.95 18.28 -20.51
C ALA A 853 0.86 18.88 -21.93
N LEU A 854 1.99 19.23 -22.54
CA LEU A 854 2.09 19.71 -23.92
C LEU A 854 2.61 18.63 -24.89
N THR A 855 2.74 17.37 -24.47
CA THR A 855 3.36 16.29 -25.28
C THR A 855 2.36 15.40 -26.01
N PHE A 856 1.06 15.48 -25.69
CA PHE A 856 0.00 14.61 -26.22
C PHE A 856 -0.18 14.64 -27.75
N LYS A 857 0.37 15.65 -28.45
CA LYS A 857 0.37 15.77 -29.93
C LYS A 857 1.63 15.20 -30.58
N THR A 858 2.53 14.56 -29.84
CA THR A 858 3.66 13.82 -30.43
C THR A 858 3.12 12.70 -31.32
N GLN A 859 3.66 12.54 -32.53
CA GLN A 859 3.28 11.44 -33.43
C GLN A 859 3.38 10.08 -32.71
N GLY A 860 2.31 9.27 -32.73
CA GLY A 860 2.19 8.05 -31.92
C GLY A 860 3.34 7.08 -32.09
N SER A 861 3.76 6.82 -33.33
CA SER A 861 4.89 5.90 -33.60
C SER A 861 6.20 6.33 -32.92
N VAL A 862 6.43 7.64 -32.79
CA VAL A 862 7.62 8.19 -32.13
C VAL A 862 7.43 8.19 -30.61
N ALA A 863 6.27 8.62 -30.12
CA ALA A 863 5.93 8.64 -28.71
C ALA A 863 6.01 7.24 -28.08
N VAL A 864 5.31 6.26 -28.67
CA VAL A 864 5.29 4.86 -28.20
C VAL A 864 6.70 4.31 -28.12
N LYS A 865 7.53 4.55 -29.15
CA LYS A 865 8.91 4.08 -29.15
C LYS A 865 9.73 4.68 -28.01
N LEU A 866 9.67 6.00 -27.82
CA LEU A 866 10.39 6.69 -26.74
C LEU A 866 9.96 6.17 -25.36
N LEU A 867 8.66 5.98 -25.16
CA LEU A 867 8.11 5.44 -23.91
C LEU A 867 8.54 4.00 -23.68
N GLN A 868 8.43 3.12 -24.68
CA GLN A 868 8.86 1.72 -24.57
C GLN A 868 10.36 1.60 -24.29
N ASP A 869 11.19 2.36 -25.00
CA ASP A 869 12.64 2.39 -24.79
C ASP A 869 12.97 2.85 -23.36
N TYR A 870 12.34 3.93 -22.90
CA TYR A 870 12.52 4.41 -21.54
C TYR A 870 12.05 3.40 -20.48
N MET A 871 10.86 2.81 -20.64
CA MET A 871 10.29 1.83 -19.71
C MET A 871 11.12 0.54 -19.66
N LYS A 872 11.74 0.15 -20.77
CA LYS A 872 12.64 -1.00 -20.83
C LYS A 872 13.91 -0.74 -20.04
N GLN A 873 14.54 0.43 -20.24
CA GLN A 873 15.86 0.76 -19.68
C GLN A 873 15.79 1.33 -18.25
N HIS A 874 14.71 2.00 -17.87
CA HIS A 874 14.61 2.83 -16.67
C HIS A 874 13.37 2.54 -15.79
N TYR A 875 12.93 1.29 -15.76
CA TYR A 875 11.68 0.90 -15.07
C TYR A 875 11.55 1.22 -13.59
N GLN A 876 12.67 1.38 -12.89
CA GLN A 876 12.69 1.80 -11.49
C GLN A 876 12.21 3.26 -11.33
N ARG A 877 12.19 4.05 -12.41
CA ARG A 877 11.70 5.44 -12.47
C ARG A 877 10.18 5.49 -12.65
N ARG A 878 9.47 4.81 -11.75
CA ARG A 878 8.00 4.67 -11.73
C ARG A 878 7.28 6.01 -11.92
N ALA A 879 7.64 7.03 -11.15
CA ALA A 879 6.95 8.32 -11.17
C ALA A 879 7.07 9.05 -12.52
N GLN A 880 8.19 8.89 -13.21
CA GLN A 880 8.43 9.47 -14.54
C GLN A 880 7.67 8.73 -15.62
N ILE A 881 7.60 7.40 -15.54
CA ILE A 881 6.78 6.59 -16.44
C ILE A 881 5.32 7.00 -16.30
N GLU A 882 4.82 7.06 -15.07
CA GLU A 882 3.45 7.51 -14.77
C GLU A 882 3.20 8.91 -15.33
N ALA A 883 4.10 9.87 -15.08
CA ALA A 883 3.96 11.22 -15.59
C ALA A 883 3.96 11.29 -17.14
N MET A 884 4.83 10.54 -17.82
CA MET A 884 4.85 10.54 -19.28
C MET A 884 3.59 9.89 -19.87
N LEU A 885 3.08 8.80 -19.29
CA LEU A 885 1.82 8.19 -19.71
C LEU A 885 0.63 9.13 -19.48
N SER A 886 0.56 9.80 -18.33
CA SER A 886 -0.46 10.82 -18.05
C SER A 886 -0.44 11.99 -19.05
N GLY A 887 0.75 12.33 -19.59
CA GLY A 887 0.92 13.29 -20.66
C GLY A 887 0.18 12.95 -21.96
N PHE A 888 -0.18 11.69 -22.16
CA PHE A 888 -0.95 11.20 -23.31
C PHE A 888 -2.40 10.81 -22.97
N SER A 889 -2.90 11.17 -21.79
CA SER A 889 -4.26 10.83 -21.31
C SER A 889 -5.39 11.24 -22.25
N VAL A 890 -5.19 12.30 -23.04
CA VAL A 890 -6.19 12.81 -23.98
C VAL A 890 -5.90 12.45 -25.44
N SER A 891 -4.84 11.68 -25.70
CA SER A 891 -4.45 11.29 -27.05
C SER A 891 -5.46 10.34 -27.67
N ASP A 892 -5.89 10.63 -28.90
CA ASP A 892 -6.71 9.73 -29.73
C ASP A 892 -5.86 8.94 -30.73
N ASP A 893 -4.52 8.95 -30.57
CA ASP A 893 -3.63 8.21 -31.45
C ASP A 893 -3.77 6.69 -31.21
N PRO A 894 -4.13 5.89 -32.22
CA PRO A 894 -4.34 4.45 -32.07
C PRO A 894 -3.14 3.71 -31.46
N LEU A 895 -1.90 4.09 -31.79
CA LEU A 895 -0.71 3.43 -31.25
C LEU A 895 -0.52 3.72 -29.75
N MET A 896 -0.82 4.94 -29.32
CA MET A 896 -0.80 5.30 -27.90
C MET A 896 -1.89 4.56 -27.13
N ILE A 897 -3.09 4.46 -27.69
CA ILE A 897 -4.20 3.69 -27.09
C ILE A 897 -3.82 2.21 -26.98
N GLN A 898 -3.28 1.60 -28.04
CA GLN A 898 -2.81 0.21 -28.00
C GLN A 898 -1.65 0.01 -27.01
N LEU A 899 -0.74 0.98 -26.85
CA LEU A 899 0.27 0.94 -25.80
C LEU A 899 -0.39 0.92 -24.42
N LEU A 900 -1.32 1.84 -24.14
CA LEU A 900 -2.02 1.89 -22.85
C LEU A 900 -2.81 0.61 -22.57
N LEU A 901 -3.50 0.05 -23.58
CA LEU A 901 -4.19 -1.24 -23.50
C LEU A 901 -3.23 -2.40 -23.20
N SER A 902 -2.04 -2.41 -23.80
CA SER A 902 -1.03 -3.43 -23.49
C SER A 902 -0.52 -3.32 -22.05
N LEU A 903 -0.31 -2.09 -21.56
CA LEU A 903 0.18 -1.81 -20.22
C LEU A 903 -0.87 -2.08 -19.14
N SER A 904 -2.15 -1.81 -19.41
CA SER A 904 -3.26 -2.09 -18.48
C SER A 904 -3.45 -3.60 -18.27
N ARG A 905 -3.21 -4.39 -19.32
CA ARG A 905 -3.20 -5.86 -19.25
C ARG A 905 -1.98 -6.40 -18.53
N ARG A 906 -0.79 -5.90 -18.88
CA ARG A 906 0.47 -6.48 -18.44
C ARG A 906 1.57 -5.43 -18.30
N TYR A 907 1.97 -5.16 -17.06
CA TYR A 907 3.22 -4.47 -16.78
C TYR A 907 3.80 -4.87 -15.42
N ARG A 908 5.13 -4.91 -15.31
CA ARG A 908 5.86 -5.36 -14.11
C ARG A 908 5.59 -4.55 -12.83
N THR A 909 5.12 -3.30 -12.97
CA THR A 909 4.87 -2.40 -11.84
C THR A 909 3.38 -2.14 -11.70
N ALA A 910 2.77 -2.65 -10.63
CA ALA A 910 1.33 -2.61 -10.42
C ALA A 910 0.72 -1.21 -10.51
N SER A 911 1.37 -0.18 -9.96
CA SER A 911 0.83 1.19 -10.02
C SER A 911 0.77 1.76 -11.44
N VAL A 912 1.74 1.43 -12.29
CA VAL A 912 1.77 1.84 -13.71
C VAL A 912 0.68 1.12 -14.48
N GLN A 913 0.47 -0.17 -14.19
CA GLN A 913 -0.64 -0.94 -14.76
C GLN A 913 -2.01 -0.35 -14.36
N THR A 914 -2.20 -0.03 -13.08
CA THR A 914 -3.43 0.61 -12.58
C THR A 914 -3.66 1.97 -13.25
N LEU A 915 -2.61 2.81 -13.38
CA LEU A 915 -2.73 4.07 -14.10
C LEU A 915 -3.11 3.85 -15.56
N ALA A 916 -2.47 2.91 -16.27
CA ALA A 916 -2.82 2.60 -17.65
C ALA A 916 -4.27 2.13 -17.79
N LYS A 917 -4.78 1.33 -16.84
CA LYS A 917 -6.19 0.93 -16.78
C LYS A 917 -7.12 2.14 -16.62
N GLN A 918 -6.82 3.04 -15.69
CA GLN A 918 -7.60 4.27 -15.50
C GLN A 918 -7.61 5.15 -16.74
N LEU A 919 -6.47 5.29 -17.43
CA LEU A 919 -6.37 6.06 -18.67
C LEU A 919 -7.19 5.41 -19.80
N VAL A 920 -7.15 4.09 -19.93
CA VAL A 920 -7.98 3.35 -20.90
C VAL A 920 -9.47 3.56 -20.61
N GLU A 921 -9.89 3.44 -19.35
CA GLU A 921 -11.28 3.67 -18.93
C GLU A 921 -11.75 5.09 -19.25
N GLN A 922 -10.92 6.10 -18.97
CA GLN A 922 -11.23 7.50 -19.31
C GLN A 922 -11.36 7.73 -20.81
N ILE A 923 -10.48 7.14 -21.63
CA ILE A 923 -10.55 7.25 -23.09
C ILE A 923 -11.80 6.53 -23.61
N ALA A 924 -12.12 5.36 -23.07
CA ALA A 924 -13.29 4.57 -23.45
C ALA A 924 -14.59 5.30 -23.11
N GLU A 925 -14.71 5.83 -21.88
CA GLU A 925 -15.86 6.61 -21.41
C GLU A 925 -16.07 7.87 -22.27
N ARG A 926 -14.99 8.62 -22.57
CA ARG A 926 -15.04 9.80 -23.45
C ARG A 926 -15.60 9.46 -24.84
N ASN A 927 -15.28 8.28 -25.37
CA ASN A 927 -15.73 7.82 -26.69
C ASN A 927 -17.03 7.00 -26.63
N GLN A 928 -17.64 6.82 -25.45
CA GLN A 928 -18.83 5.98 -25.23
C GLN A 928 -18.63 4.53 -25.69
N TRP A 929 -17.42 4.01 -25.51
CA TRP A 929 -17.03 2.65 -25.86
C TRP A 929 -16.69 1.86 -24.60
N SER A 930 -16.88 0.54 -24.63
CA SER A 930 -16.22 -0.36 -23.69
C SER A 930 -14.71 -0.40 -23.97
N SER A 931 -13.92 -0.87 -23.00
CA SER A 931 -12.47 -1.08 -23.20
C SER A 931 -12.18 -2.03 -24.36
N ASP A 932 -13.11 -2.95 -24.62
CA ASP A 932 -13.00 -3.98 -25.63
C ASP A 932 -13.34 -3.47 -27.03
N GLU A 933 -14.36 -2.61 -27.15
CA GLU A 933 -14.64 -1.85 -28.37
C GLU A 933 -13.53 -0.84 -28.66
N LEU A 934 -13.03 -0.11 -27.65
CA LEU A 934 -11.91 0.81 -27.82
C LEU A 934 -10.70 0.08 -28.43
N ALA A 935 -10.45 -1.14 -27.98
CA ALA A 935 -9.33 -1.93 -28.47
C ALA A 935 -9.49 -2.38 -29.93
N ASP A 936 -10.71 -2.69 -30.38
CA ASP A 936 -11.00 -3.13 -31.76
C ASP A 936 -11.12 -1.94 -32.73
N ARG A 937 -11.74 -0.84 -32.29
CA ARG A 937 -11.95 0.38 -33.09
C ARG A 937 -10.68 1.21 -33.29
N THR A 938 -9.63 0.92 -32.53
CA THR A 938 -8.33 1.63 -32.59
C THR A 938 -7.18 0.74 -33.04
N ILE A 939 -7.45 -0.31 -33.82
CA ILE A 939 -6.39 -1.12 -34.43
C ILE A 939 -5.67 -0.26 -35.50
N PRO A 940 -4.34 -0.07 -35.41
CA PRO A 940 -3.60 0.71 -36.40
C PRO A 940 -3.49 0.00 -37.75
N THR A 941 -3.62 0.73 -38.86
CA THR A 941 -3.50 0.18 -40.22
C THR A 941 -2.07 0.13 -40.76
N ALA A 942 -1.08 0.66 -40.02
CA ALA A 942 0.29 0.84 -40.50
C ALA A 942 0.41 1.68 -41.79
N GLY A 943 -0.56 2.57 -42.04
CA GLY A 943 -0.63 3.40 -43.24
C GLY A 943 -1.11 2.67 -44.50
N LEU A 944 -1.57 1.43 -44.37
CA LEU A 944 -2.26 0.72 -45.45
C LEU A 944 -3.68 1.29 -45.60
N ASP A 945 -4.10 1.53 -46.83
CA ASP A 945 -5.49 1.82 -47.17
C ASP A 945 -6.36 0.55 -47.13
N ASP A 946 -7.66 0.69 -47.43
CA ASP A 946 -8.63 -0.42 -47.41
C ASP A 946 -8.28 -1.53 -48.41
N ALA A 947 -7.59 -1.18 -49.51
CA ALA A 947 -7.07 -2.12 -50.50
C ALA A 947 -5.78 -2.82 -50.02
N GLY A 948 -5.24 -2.47 -48.85
CA GLY A 948 -3.99 -3.00 -48.33
C GLY A 948 -2.75 -2.44 -49.03
N VAL A 949 -2.84 -1.21 -49.54
CA VAL A 949 -1.77 -0.51 -50.25
C VAL A 949 -1.30 0.71 -49.46
N LEU A 950 0.01 0.86 -49.33
CA LEU A 950 0.67 2.04 -48.78
C LEU A 950 1.14 2.93 -49.93
N SER A 951 0.64 4.16 -50.01
CA SER A 951 1.05 5.16 -51.00
C SER A 951 2.16 6.06 -50.43
N LEU A 952 3.22 6.28 -51.22
CA LEU A 952 4.39 7.05 -50.83
C LEU A 952 4.64 8.17 -51.85
N GLU A 953 4.40 9.42 -51.46
CA GLU A 953 4.75 10.60 -52.26
C GLU A 953 6.28 10.76 -52.34
N TYR A 954 6.84 10.61 -53.52
CA TYR A 954 8.29 10.54 -53.75
C TYR A 954 8.74 11.58 -54.78
N GLY A 955 8.72 12.85 -54.36
CA GLY A 955 8.96 14.00 -55.25
C GLY A 955 7.78 14.18 -56.20
N SER A 956 8.01 14.09 -57.51
CA SER A 956 6.95 14.17 -58.54
C SER A 956 6.20 12.85 -58.81
N ARG A 957 6.51 11.79 -58.06
CA ARG A 957 6.05 10.40 -58.32
C ARG A 957 5.33 9.85 -57.10
N ILE A 958 4.46 8.86 -57.33
CA ILE A 958 3.87 8.05 -56.26
C ILE A 958 4.43 6.64 -56.38
N LEU A 959 5.06 6.15 -55.32
CA LEU A 959 5.46 4.75 -55.18
C LEU A 959 4.42 4.05 -54.31
N THR A 960 4.19 2.76 -54.53
CA THR A 960 3.24 1.98 -53.73
C THR A 960 3.92 0.79 -53.06
N ALA A 961 3.40 0.35 -51.93
CA ALA A 961 3.82 -0.88 -51.29
C ALA A 961 2.61 -1.69 -50.81
N TYR A 962 2.68 -3.01 -50.85
CA TYR A 962 1.65 -3.92 -50.32
C TYR A 962 2.32 -5.06 -49.56
N VAL A 963 1.55 -5.82 -48.79
CA VAL A 963 2.06 -6.96 -48.01
C VAL A 963 1.81 -8.28 -48.74
N ASP A 964 2.85 -9.09 -48.96
CA ASP A 964 2.75 -10.41 -49.58
C ASP A 964 2.23 -11.51 -48.61
N GLU A 965 2.01 -12.72 -49.11
CA GLU A 965 1.58 -13.90 -48.30
C GLU A 965 2.55 -14.28 -47.17
N LYS A 966 3.78 -13.76 -47.19
CA LYS A 966 4.80 -13.99 -46.16
C LYS A 966 4.90 -12.83 -45.17
N ASP A 967 3.89 -11.96 -45.16
CA ASP A 967 3.78 -10.78 -44.33
C ASP A 967 4.95 -9.79 -44.53
N LYS A 968 5.44 -9.66 -45.77
CA LYS A 968 6.51 -8.73 -46.15
C LYS A 968 6.02 -7.63 -47.09
N PHE A 969 6.45 -6.41 -46.82
CA PHE A 969 6.23 -5.28 -47.73
C PHE A 969 7.00 -5.44 -49.04
N VAL A 970 6.27 -5.40 -50.16
CA VAL A 970 6.76 -5.39 -51.53
C VAL A 970 6.54 -4.00 -52.11
N LEU A 971 7.62 -3.34 -52.55
CA LEU A 971 7.58 -2.02 -53.19
C LEU A 971 7.33 -2.14 -54.70
N LYS A 972 6.52 -1.24 -55.23
CA LYS A 972 6.31 -1.01 -56.66
C LYS A 972 6.68 0.43 -57.03
N ASN A 973 7.29 0.59 -58.19
CA ASN A 973 7.60 1.90 -58.75
C ASN A 973 6.37 2.57 -59.39
N GLU A 974 6.55 3.75 -59.99
CA GLU A 974 5.50 4.50 -60.69
C GLU A 974 4.86 3.71 -61.86
N ASP A 975 5.57 2.73 -62.43
CA ASP A 975 5.08 1.87 -63.52
C ASP A 975 4.46 0.54 -63.00
N GLY A 976 4.34 0.37 -61.68
CA GLY A 976 3.84 -0.86 -61.05
C GLY A 976 4.84 -2.03 -61.00
N LYS A 977 6.10 -1.83 -61.39
CA LYS A 977 7.16 -2.85 -61.34
C LYS A 977 7.73 -3.00 -59.93
N ILE A 978 7.94 -4.24 -59.52
CA ILE A 978 8.51 -4.57 -58.20
C ILE A 978 9.97 -4.09 -58.11
N ILE A 979 10.30 -3.36 -57.04
CA ILE A 979 11.65 -2.84 -56.77
C ILE A 979 12.14 -3.28 -55.39
N LYS A 980 13.47 -3.46 -55.24
CA LYS A 980 14.08 -3.96 -53.99
C LYS A 980 14.24 -2.89 -52.90
N SER A 981 14.32 -1.63 -53.28
CA SER A 981 14.53 -0.50 -52.37
C SER A 981 13.97 0.79 -52.98
N LEU A 982 13.72 1.79 -52.12
CA LEU A 982 13.36 3.14 -52.58
C LEU A 982 14.48 3.69 -53.49
N PRO A 983 14.15 4.28 -54.65
CA PRO A 983 15.13 4.75 -55.64
C PRO A 983 15.89 6.01 -55.15
N ALA A 984 17.02 6.33 -55.78
CA ALA A 984 17.70 7.60 -55.52
C ALA A 984 16.83 8.81 -55.93
N ALA A 985 17.03 9.95 -55.26
CA ALA A 985 16.41 11.21 -55.62
C ALA A 985 16.81 11.62 -57.05
N ARG A 986 15.85 12.07 -57.86
CA ARG A 986 16.15 12.65 -59.19
C ARG A 986 16.41 14.15 -59.05
N GLN A 987 17.04 14.74 -60.06
CA GLN A 987 17.25 16.18 -60.13
C GLN A 987 15.89 16.90 -60.22
N GLY A 988 15.53 17.69 -59.21
CA GLY A 988 14.24 18.39 -59.10
C GLY A 988 13.19 17.72 -58.21
N ASP A 989 13.47 16.56 -57.60
CA ASP A 989 12.59 16.01 -56.56
C ASP A 989 12.69 16.84 -55.27
N ASP A 990 11.56 17.02 -54.57
CA ASP A 990 11.53 17.67 -53.26
C ASP A 990 12.20 16.78 -52.20
N GLU A 991 13.29 17.27 -51.61
CA GLU A 991 14.08 16.56 -50.62
C GLU A 991 13.29 16.27 -49.34
N SER A 992 12.32 17.12 -48.98
CA SER A 992 11.45 16.94 -47.81
C SER A 992 10.50 15.76 -48.01
N LEU A 993 9.81 15.69 -49.14
CA LEU A 993 8.90 14.57 -49.49
C LEU A 993 9.65 13.23 -49.57
N ILE A 994 10.87 13.22 -50.12
CA ILE A 994 11.70 12.00 -50.15
C ILE A 994 12.04 11.52 -48.73
N LYS A 995 12.38 12.44 -47.83
CA LYS A 995 12.71 12.12 -46.44
C LYS A 995 11.46 11.61 -45.70
N GLU A 996 10.31 12.21 -45.95
CA GLU A 996 9.01 11.81 -45.39
C GLU A 996 8.61 10.42 -45.87
N ALA A 997 8.65 10.13 -47.18
CA ALA A 997 8.33 8.80 -47.71
C ALA A 997 9.26 7.70 -47.18
N LYS A 998 10.56 7.98 -47.02
CA LYS A 998 11.51 7.05 -46.38
C LYS A 998 11.15 6.79 -44.92
N SER A 999 10.76 7.83 -44.19
CA SER A 999 10.34 7.74 -42.79
C SER A 999 9.06 6.92 -42.67
N LEU A 1000 8.02 7.28 -43.44
CA LEU A 1000 6.72 6.61 -43.48
C LEU A 1000 6.88 5.11 -43.78
N PHE A 1001 7.58 4.75 -44.85
CA PHE A 1001 7.79 3.35 -45.22
C PHE A 1001 8.53 2.53 -44.13
N SER A 1002 9.47 3.15 -43.42
CA SER A 1002 10.20 2.51 -42.32
C SER A 1002 9.30 2.32 -41.08
N SER A 1003 8.49 3.34 -40.75
CA SER A 1003 7.52 3.31 -39.66
C SER A 1003 6.43 2.27 -39.93
N SER A 1004 5.81 2.27 -41.11
CA SER A 1004 4.79 1.30 -41.51
C SER A 1004 5.25 -0.16 -41.37
N LYS A 1005 6.49 -0.50 -41.76
CA LYS A 1005 7.00 -1.88 -41.57
C LYS A 1005 7.08 -2.32 -40.11
N LYS A 1006 7.49 -1.39 -39.24
CA LYS A 1006 7.64 -1.68 -37.81
C LYS A 1006 6.27 -1.79 -37.16
N GLU A 1007 5.40 -0.84 -37.48
CA GLU A 1007 4.03 -0.79 -36.99
C GLU A 1007 3.25 -2.03 -37.41
N PHE A 1008 3.30 -2.41 -38.68
CA PHE A 1008 2.65 -3.63 -39.19
C PHE A 1008 3.05 -4.88 -38.41
N LYS A 1009 4.36 -5.06 -38.14
CA LYS A 1009 4.85 -6.18 -37.34
C LYS A 1009 4.31 -6.12 -35.90
N GLN A 1010 4.31 -4.94 -35.28
CA GLN A 1010 3.79 -4.74 -33.92
C GLN A 1010 2.30 -5.04 -33.85
N VAL A 1011 1.52 -4.61 -34.85
CA VAL A 1011 0.08 -4.89 -34.93
C VAL A 1011 -0.18 -6.39 -35.08
N ILE A 1012 0.56 -7.09 -35.96
CA ILE A 1012 0.43 -8.56 -36.07
C ILE A 1012 0.71 -9.25 -34.74
N ASP A 1013 1.84 -8.94 -34.10
CA ASP A 1013 2.25 -9.59 -32.85
C ASP A 1013 1.21 -9.34 -31.74
N LEU A 1014 0.73 -8.10 -31.62
CA LEU A 1014 -0.27 -7.71 -30.62
C LEU A 1014 -1.64 -8.35 -30.88
N GLN A 1015 -2.15 -8.25 -32.11
CA GLN A 1015 -3.49 -8.74 -32.44
C GLN A 1015 -3.56 -10.26 -32.48
N THR A 1016 -2.46 -10.95 -32.81
CA THR A 1016 -2.37 -12.41 -32.66
C THR A 1016 -2.57 -12.83 -31.21
N GLN A 1017 -1.88 -12.17 -30.26
CA GLN A 1017 -2.05 -12.45 -28.83
C GLN A 1017 -3.48 -12.10 -28.36
N ARG A 1018 -4.05 -11.01 -28.85
CA ARG A 1018 -5.42 -10.59 -28.48
C ARG A 1018 -6.48 -11.56 -28.98
N LEU A 1019 -6.37 -12.04 -30.22
CA LEU A 1019 -7.27 -13.05 -30.77
C LEU A 1019 -7.16 -14.38 -30.01
N TYR A 1020 -5.94 -14.78 -29.61
CA TYR A 1020 -5.76 -15.96 -28.76
C TYR A 1020 -6.42 -15.79 -27.38
N GLU A 1021 -6.18 -14.66 -26.71
CA GLU A 1021 -6.84 -14.35 -25.42
C GLU A 1021 -8.37 -14.30 -25.56
N ALA A 1022 -8.88 -13.74 -26.66
CA ALA A 1022 -10.31 -13.68 -26.95
C ALA A 1022 -10.93 -15.07 -27.20
N MET A 1023 -10.16 -16.00 -27.79
CA MET A 1023 -10.56 -17.40 -27.90
C MET A 1023 -10.63 -18.06 -26.52
N CYS A 1024 -9.59 -17.91 -25.69
CA CYS A 1024 -9.58 -18.46 -24.32
C CYS A 1024 -10.74 -17.92 -23.47
N SER A 1025 -11.07 -16.62 -23.60
CA SER A 1025 -12.15 -15.98 -22.86
C SER A 1025 -13.53 -16.16 -23.49
N GLU A 1026 -13.63 -16.87 -24.62
CA GLU A 1026 -14.86 -17.06 -25.40
C GLU A 1026 -15.58 -15.76 -25.73
N ARG A 1027 -14.82 -14.72 -26.05
CA ARG A 1027 -15.35 -13.41 -26.40
C ARG A 1027 -16.26 -13.49 -27.62
N VAL A 1028 -17.38 -12.78 -27.53
CA VAL A 1028 -18.35 -12.58 -28.61
C VAL A 1028 -18.24 -11.16 -29.17
N TRP A 1029 -18.40 -11.04 -30.49
CA TRP A 1029 -18.59 -9.78 -31.21
C TRP A 1029 -19.99 -9.75 -31.79
N SER A 1030 -20.58 -8.57 -31.97
CA SER A 1030 -21.73 -8.44 -32.87
C SER A 1030 -21.25 -8.74 -34.30
N SER A 1031 -22.12 -9.33 -35.13
CA SER A 1031 -21.83 -9.54 -36.57
C SER A 1031 -21.40 -8.25 -37.25
N ALA A 1032 -22.05 -7.13 -36.93
CA ALA A 1032 -21.71 -5.81 -37.44
C ALA A 1032 -20.30 -5.33 -37.03
N ASP A 1033 -19.94 -5.37 -35.73
CA ASP A 1033 -18.61 -4.94 -35.27
C ASP A 1033 -17.50 -5.84 -35.84
N TRP A 1034 -17.75 -7.15 -35.94
CA TRP A 1034 -16.78 -8.08 -36.54
C TRP A 1034 -16.55 -7.75 -38.02
N GLN A 1035 -17.62 -7.46 -38.77
CA GLN A 1035 -17.51 -7.08 -40.17
C GLN A 1035 -16.77 -5.74 -40.35
N GLU A 1036 -17.11 -4.73 -39.54
CA GLU A 1036 -16.54 -3.38 -39.66
C GLU A 1036 -15.08 -3.29 -39.20
N TYR A 1037 -14.74 -3.86 -38.03
CA TYR A 1037 -13.45 -3.61 -37.38
C TYR A 1037 -12.43 -4.75 -37.56
N LEU A 1038 -12.87 -5.96 -37.87
CA LEU A 1038 -11.97 -7.11 -38.09
C LEU A 1038 -11.90 -7.49 -39.58
N PHE A 1039 -13.05 -7.69 -40.21
CA PHE A 1039 -13.13 -8.20 -41.58
C PHE A 1039 -12.76 -7.15 -42.65
N ALA A 1040 -13.21 -5.90 -42.50
CA ALA A 1040 -12.84 -4.83 -43.42
C ALA A 1040 -11.40 -4.32 -43.20
N HIS A 1041 -10.83 -4.49 -42.01
CA HIS A 1041 -9.56 -3.89 -41.64
C HIS A 1041 -8.36 -4.51 -42.41
N PRO A 1042 -7.45 -3.70 -43.01
CA PRO A 1042 -6.44 -4.17 -43.97
C PRO A 1042 -5.41 -5.16 -43.42
N ILE A 1043 -5.10 -5.08 -42.12
CA ILE A 1043 -4.23 -6.04 -41.42
C ILE A 1043 -5.04 -7.21 -40.82
N MET A 1044 -6.09 -6.93 -40.04
CA MET A 1044 -6.89 -7.96 -39.36
C MET A 1044 -7.52 -8.98 -40.30
N LYS A 1045 -8.00 -8.57 -41.48
CA LYS A 1045 -8.56 -9.50 -42.48
C LYS A 1045 -7.63 -10.67 -42.80
N ARG A 1046 -6.31 -10.42 -42.78
CA ARG A 1046 -5.27 -11.45 -43.02
C ARG A 1046 -5.09 -12.40 -41.84
N LEU A 1047 -5.28 -11.92 -40.62
CA LEU A 1047 -5.17 -12.71 -39.40
C LEU A 1047 -6.40 -13.59 -39.22
N ILE A 1048 -7.59 -13.04 -39.44
CA ILE A 1048 -8.86 -13.77 -39.25
C ILE A 1048 -9.10 -14.85 -40.32
N GLN A 1049 -8.53 -14.71 -41.54
CA GLN A 1049 -8.50 -15.75 -42.58
C GLN A 1049 -7.79 -17.04 -42.13
N ARG A 1050 -6.93 -16.93 -41.11
CA ARG A 1050 -6.16 -18.04 -40.53
C ARG A 1050 -6.83 -18.63 -39.29
N LEU A 1051 -8.11 -18.32 -39.09
CA LEU A 1051 -8.92 -18.78 -37.97
C LEU A 1051 -10.24 -19.35 -38.46
N VAL A 1052 -10.78 -20.29 -37.70
CA VAL A 1052 -12.18 -20.73 -37.82
C VAL A 1052 -13.02 -19.94 -36.81
N TRP A 1053 -14.21 -19.54 -37.24
CA TRP A 1053 -15.17 -18.73 -36.51
C TRP A 1053 -16.50 -19.47 -36.39
N LEU A 1054 -17.25 -19.13 -35.35
CA LEU A 1054 -18.62 -19.58 -35.13
C LEU A 1054 -19.54 -18.37 -35.21
N GLU A 1055 -20.57 -18.47 -36.03
CA GLU A 1055 -21.74 -17.64 -35.93
C GLU A 1055 -22.72 -18.29 -34.96
N ILE A 1056 -23.16 -17.52 -33.95
CA ILE A 1056 -24.11 -17.98 -32.94
C ILE A 1056 -25.35 -17.08 -32.91
N SER A 1057 -26.50 -17.67 -32.63
CA SER A 1057 -27.74 -16.94 -32.41
C SER A 1057 -27.70 -16.13 -31.11
N THR A 1058 -28.68 -15.25 -30.90
CA THR A 1058 -28.87 -14.52 -29.64
C THR A 1058 -29.10 -15.44 -28.44
N GLU A 1059 -29.53 -16.67 -28.67
CA GLU A 1059 -29.75 -17.73 -27.66
C GLU A 1059 -28.51 -18.62 -27.46
N GLY A 1060 -27.43 -18.39 -28.22
CA GLY A 1060 -26.16 -19.12 -28.10
C GLY A 1060 -26.06 -20.40 -28.93
N GLU A 1061 -27.00 -20.66 -29.84
CA GLU A 1061 -26.95 -21.81 -30.76
C GLU A 1061 -25.96 -21.55 -31.91
N ILE A 1062 -25.12 -22.53 -32.26
CA ILE A 1062 -24.21 -22.41 -33.41
C ILE A 1062 -25.02 -22.52 -34.70
N LEU A 1063 -25.01 -21.45 -35.49
CA LEU A 1063 -25.65 -21.37 -36.80
C LEU A 1063 -24.71 -21.91 -37.89
N HIS A 1064 -23.47 -21.41 -37.89
CA HIS A 1064 -22.46 -21.76 -38.88
C HIS A 1064 -21.07 -21.82 -38.23
N SER A 1065 -20.22 -22.75 -38.69
CA SER A 1065 -18.77 -22.64 -38.55
C SER A 1065 -18.18 -22.23 -39.90
N PHE A 1066 -17.25 -21.27 -39.92
CA PHE A 1066 -16.74 -20.71 -41.17
C PHE A 1066 -15.30 -20.17 -41.05
N ARG A 1067 -14.66 -19.92 -42.20
CA ARG A 1067 -13.45 -19.12 -42.30
C ARG A 1067 -13.54 -18.09 -43.44
N PRO A 1068 -12.96 -16.90 -43.29
CA PRO A 1068 -12.72 -16.01 -44.42
C PRO A 1068 -11.70 -16.59 -45.41
N SER A 1069 -11.93 -16.45 -46.70
CA SER A 1069 -10.98 -16.72 -47.78
C SER A 1069 -10.14 -15.49 -48.16
N ASP A 1070 -9.14 -15.68 -49.03
CA ASP A 1070 -8.24 -14.63 -49.50
C ASP A 1070 -8.91 -13.65 -50.48
N ASP A 1071 -9.94 -14.08 -51.20
CA ASP A 1071 -10.80 -13.26 -52.05
C ASP A 1071 -11.97 -12.59 -51.30
N GLY A 1072 -12.12 -12.85 -50.00
CA GLY A 1072 -13.08 -12.16 -49.13
C GLY A 1072 -14.45 -12.82 -49.02
N ASN A 1073 -14.58 -14.11 -49.37
CA ASN A 1073 -15.79 -14.89 -49.14
C ASN A 1073 -15.74 -15.56 -47.76
N LEU A 1074 -16.90 -15.87 -47.17
CA LEU A 1074 -16.99 -16.64 -45.92
C LEU A 1074 -17.35 -18.08 -46.26
N LEU A 1075 -16.45 -19.03 -46.01
CA LEU A 1075 -16.60 -20.43 -46.43
C LEU A 1075 -16.89 -21.33 -45.23
N ASN A 1076 -17.88 -22.22 -45.35
CA ASN A 1076 -18.12 -23.31 -44.39
C ASN A 1076 -17.22 -24.53 -44.68
N LEU A 1077 -17.50 -25.67 -44.05
CA LEU A 1077 -16.75 -26.92 -44.22
C LEU A 1077 -16.94 -27.57 -45.61
N GLU A 1078 -18.07 -27.30 -46.25
CA GLU A 1078 -18.44 -27.80 -47.57
C GLU A 1078 -17.92 -26.94 -48.73
N ASP A 1079 -17.12 -25.90 -48.44
CA ASP A 1079 -16.69 -24.85 -49.39
C ASP A 1079 -17.83 -23.98 -49.93
N ASP A 1080 -19.00 -24.00 -49.29
CA ASP A 1080 -20.11 -23.11 -49.65
C ASP A 1080 -19.92 -21.72 -49.02
N GLU A 1081 -20.28 -20.68 -49.78
CA GLU A 1081 -20.30 -19.30 -49.30
C GLU A 1081 -21.51 -19.07 -48.38
N ILE A 1082 -21.27 -18.45 -47.23
CA ILE A 1082 -22.31 -18.11 -46.25
C ILE A 1082 -22.46 -16.60 -46.08
N GLU A 1083 -23.68 -16.17 -45.72
CA GLU A 1083 -23.98 -14.80 -45.30
C GLU A 1083 -24.30 -14.79 -43.80
N LEU A 1084 -23.69 -13.86 -43.06
CA LEU A 1084 -23.94 -13.70 -41.63
C LEU A 1084 -25.27 -12.98 -41.39
N ALA A 1085 -26.07 -13.44 -40.42
CA ALA A 1085 -27.25 -12.72 -39.98
C ALA A 1085 -26.89 -11.37 -39.33
N ALA A 1086 -27.79 -10.38 -39.46
CA ALA A 1086 -27.52 -9.02 -38.99
C ALA A 1086 -27.43 -8.92 -37.46
N ASP A 1087 -28.22 -9.73 -36.74
CA ASP A 1087 -28.32 -9.71 -35.27
C ASP A 1087 -27.58 -10.89 -34.61
N SER A 1088 -26.80 -11.66 -35.37
CA SER A 1088 -26.00 -12.76 -34.82
C SER A 1088 -24.74 -12.26 -34.12
N GLN A 1089 -24.14 -13.15 -33.34
CA GLN A 1089 -22.85 -12.93 -32.71
C GLN A 1089 -21.80 -13.83 -33.31
N ILE A 1090 -20.56 -13.36 -33.31
CA ILE A 1090 -19.40 -14.07 -33.85
C ILE A 1090 -18.44 -14.37 -32.71
N LYS A 1091 -17.92 -15.59 -32.64
CA LYS A 1091 -16.80 -15.94 -31.74
C LYS A 1091 -15.79 -16.84 -32.42
N ILE A 1092 -14.59 -16.94 -31.86
CA ILE A 1092 -13.54 -17.80 -32.39
C ILE A 1092 -13.88 -19.26 -32.07
N ALA A 1093 -13.80 -20.16 -33.06
CA ALA A 1093 -14.04 -21.58 -32.86
C ALA A 1093 -12.89 -22.25 -32.08
N HIS A 1094 -13.22 -23.30 -31.34
CA HIS A 1094 -12.27 -24.16 -30.65
C HIS A 1094 -12.82 -25.59 -30.61
N VAL A 1095 -11.96 -26.62 -30.57
CA VAL A 1095 -12.38 -28.04 -30.61
C VAL A 1095 -13.35 -28.41 -29.50
N VAL A 1096 -13.29 -27.74 -28.34
CA VAL A 1096 -14.21 -27.98 -27.21
C VAL A 1096 -15.62 -27.44 -27.44
N LEU A 1097 -15.82 -26.60 -28.47
CA LEU A 1097 -17.09 -25.94 -28.79
C LEU A 1097 -17.80 -26.57 -30.00
N ILE A 1098 -17.14 -27.47 -30.73
CA ILE A 1098 -17.66 -28.12 -31.94
C ILE A 1098 -17.55 -29.65 -31.81
N SER A 1099 -18.10 -30.39 -32.76
CA SER A 1099 -17.96 -31.85 -32.77
C SER A 1099 -16.52 -32.26 -33.10
N ALA A 1100 -16.10 -33.44 -32.64
CA ALA A 1100 -14.79 -33.99 -32.99
C ALA A 1100 -14.62 -34.20 -34.51
N GLU A 1101 -15.72 -34.57 -35.19
CA GLU A 1101 -15.77 -34.74 -36.65
C GLU A 1101 -15.51 -33.40 -37.37
N ASP A 1102 -16.17 -32.31 -36.94
CA ASP A 1102 -15.95 -30.98 -37.52
C ASP A 1102 -14.54 -30.47 -37.26
N ALA A 1103 -13.97 -30.74 -36.07
CA ALA A 1103 -12.61 -30.34 -35.74
C ALA A 1103 -11.56 -31.04 -36.62
N GLU A 1104 -11.76 -32.33 -36.93
CA GLU A 1104 -10.91 -33.07 -37.90
C GLU A 1104 -11.10 -32.54 -39.33
N ALA A 1105 -12.34 -32.24 -39.72
CA ALA A 1105 -12.67 -31.67 -41.03
C ALA A 1105 -12.01 -30.29 -41.24
N TRP A 1106 -12.06 -29.40 -40.25
CA TRP A 1106 -11.39 -28.09 -40.31
C TRP A 1106 -9.87 -28.21 -40.39
N GLN A 1107 -9.27 -29.20 -39.73
CA GLN A 1107 -7.83 -29.48 -39.85
C GLN A 1107 -7.45 -29.95 -41.26
N ALA A 1108 -8.27 -30.82 -41.87
CA ALA A 1108 -8.08 -31.26 -43.24
C ALA A 1108 -8.24 -30.07 -44.22
N HIS A 1109 -9.27 -29.25 -44.02
CA HIS A 1109 -9.53 -28.05 -44.81
C HIS A 1109 -8.33 -27.10 -44.86
N PHE A 1110 -7.79 -26.71 -43.70
CA PHE A 1110 -6.64 -25.81 -43.64
C PHE A 1110 -5.40 -26.40 -44.34
N LYS A 1111 -5.21 -27.71 -44.23
CA LYS A 1111 -4.11 -28.43 -44.92
C LYS A 1111 -4.29 -28.43 -46.43
N ASP A 1112 -5.50 -28.66 -46.93
CA ASP A 1112 -5.81 -28.71 -48.36
C ASP A 1112 -5.65 -27.32 -49.01
N TYR A 1113 -6.09 -26.27 -48.33
CA TYR A 1113 -5.91 -24.88 -48.73
C TYR A 1113 -4.51 -24.30 -48.46
N LYS A 1114 -3.61 -25.08 -47.85
CA LYS A 1114 -2.24 -24.67 -47.45
C LYS A 1114 -2.21 -23.42 -46.57
N VAL A 1115 -3.27 -23.21 -45.79
CA VAL A 1115 -3.37 -22.13 -44.81
C VAL A 1115 -2.87 -22.66 -43.48
N LYS A 1116 -1.97 -21.91 -42.84
CA LYS A 1116 -1.55 -22.23 -41.47
C LYS A 1116 -2.48 -21.49 -40.50
N PHE A 1117 -3.06 -22.22 -39.55
CA PHE A 1117 -3.74 -21.62 -38.41
C PHE A 1117 -2.91 -20.49 -37.78
N LEU A 1118 -3.57 -19.45 -37.29
CA LEU A 1118 -2.91 -18.35 -36.59
C LEU A 1118 -2.29 -18.84 -35.28
N PHE A 1119 -3.04 -19.64 -34.53
CA PHE A 1119 -2.67 -20.41 -33.34
C PHE A 1119 -3.50 -21.69 -33.31
N GLU A 1120 -3.12 -22.66 -32.46
CA GLU A 1120 -3.86 -23.92 -32.32
C GLU A 1120 -5.31 -23.66 -31.87
N GLN A 1121 -6.30 -24.15 -32.64
CA GLN A 1121 -7.73 -24.06 -32.30
C GLN A 1121 -8.41 -25.44 -32.19
N MET A 1122 -7.87 -26.43 -32.92
CA MET A 1122 -8.56 -27.69 -33.18
C MET A 1122 -7.93 -28.91 -32.51
N THR A 1123 -6.97 -28.71 -31.60
CA THR A 1123 -6.10 -29.77 -31.07
C THR A 1123 -6.14 -29.93 -29.55
N HIS A 1124 -6.33 -28.86 -28.78
CA HIS A 1124 -6.28 -28.90 -27.32
C HIS A 1124 -7.60 -29.36 -26.69
N GLN A 1125 -7.58 -30.51 -26.00
CA GLN A 1125 -8.75 -31.14 -25.40
C GLN A 1125 -8.90 -30.78 -23.91
N LEU A 1126 -10.11 -30.91 -23.38
CA LEU A 1126 -10.36 -30.78 -21.95
C LEU A 1126 -9.67 -31.90 -21.15
N PRO A 1127 -9.13 -31.60 -19.96
CA PRO A 1127 -8.65 -32.63 -19.04
C PRO A 1127 -9.82 -33.45 -18.49
N VAL A 1128 -9.53 -34.65 -17.98
CA VAL A 1128 -10.49 -35.44 -17.18
C VAL A 1128 -10.33 -35.03 -15.71
N PHE A 1129 -11.39 -34.49 -15.11
CA PHE A 1129 -11.41 -34.06 -13.70
C PHE A 1129 -12.78 -34.33 -13.05
N GLU A 1130 -12.80 -34.39 -11.72
CA GLU A 1130 -14.04 -34.57 -10.94
C GLU A 1130 -14.81 -33.24 -10.83
N ALA A 1131 -16.14 -33.29 -10.67
CA ALA A 1131 -17.01 -32.10 -10.70
C ALA A 1131 -16.74 -31.02 -9.62
N GLN A 1132 -15.93 -31.34 -8.60
CA GLN A 1132 -15.51 -30.42 -7.53
C GLN A 1132 -13.98 -30.26 -7.45
N ALA A 1133 -13.25 -30.67 -8.49
CA ALA A 1133 -11.80 -30.50 -8.54
C ALA A 1133 -11.45 -29.01 -8.67
N GLU A 1134 -10.48 -28.54 -7.89
CA GLU A 1134 -9.95 -27.17 -7.93
C GLU A 1134 -8.57 -27.09 -8.59
N ILE A 1135 -7.91 -28.25 -8.75
CA ILE A 1135 -6.55 -28.37 -9.30
C ILE A 1135 -6.42 -29.56 -10.24
N ILE A 1136 -5.48 -29.47 -11.18
CA ILE A 1136 -5.05 -30.57 -12.05
C ILE A 1136 -3.62 -30.94 -11.64
N GLU A 1137 -3.41 -32.16 -11.12
CA GLU A 1137 -2.11 -32.64 -10.63
C GLU A 1137 -1.62 -33.93 -11.31
N ASP A 1138 -2.13 -34.23 -12.51
CA ASP A 1138 -1.81 -35.46 -13.26
C ASP A 1138 -0.36 -35.52 -13.80
N ARG A 1139 0.42 -34.45 -13.66
CA ARG A 1139 1.87 -34.39 -13.93
C ARG A 1139 2.70 -34.02 -12.69
N LYS A 1140 2.12 -34.17 -11.49
CA LYS A 1140 2.85 -33.98 -10.23
C LYS A 1140 4.01 -34.95 -10.10
N GLY A 1141 5.17 -34.45 -9.65
CA GLY A 1141 6.36 -35.28 -9.45
C GLY A 1141 7.25 -35.41 -10.68
N TRP A 1142 6.98 -34.66 -11.75
CA TRP A 1142 7.86 -34.60 -12.92
C TRP A 1142 9.05 -33.67 -12.64
N LEU A 1143 10.26 -34.20 -12.83
CA LEU A 1143 11.51 -33.56 -12.39
C LEU A 1143 12.19 -32.78 -13.53
N THR A 1144 12.66 -31.58 -13.25
CA THR A 1144 13.40 -30.69 -14.16
C THR A 1144 14.38 -29.82 -13.36
N ASP A 1145 14.88 -28.75 -13.96
CA ASP A 1145 15.62 -27.69 -13.28
C ASP A 1145 14.90 -26.33 -13.40
N THR A 1146 15.18 -25.42 -12.46
CA THR A 1146 14.53 -24.10 -12.38
C THR A 1146 14.76 -23.25 -13.63
N PHE A 1147 15.89 -23.38 -14.33
CA PHE A 1147 16.19 -22.60 -15.54
C PHE A 1147 15.43 -23.11 -16.76
N THR A 1148 15.34 -24.44 -16.91
CA THR A 1148 14.56 -25.11 -17.96
C THR A 1148 13.08 -24.80 -17.76
N LEU A 1149 12.55 -24.99 -16.55
CA LEU A 1149 11.16 -24.68 -16.21
C LEU A 1149 10.84 -23.22 -16.53
N ARG A 1150 11.63 -22.27 -16.00
CA ARG A 1150 11.50 -20.83 -16.30
C ARG A 1150 11.50 -20.58 -17.79
N GLY A 1151 12.45 -21.16 -18.53
CA GLY A 1151 12.61 -20.96 -19.96
C GLY A 1151 11.39 -21.38 -20.78
N VAL A 1152 10.67 -22.41 -20.33
CA VAL A 1152 9.44 -22.90 -20.99
C VAL A 1152 8.24 -22.07 -20.56
N VAL A 1153 7.97 -21.94 -19.25
CA VAL A 1153 6.78 -21.23 -18.75
C VAL A 1153 6.77 -19.76 -19.19
N THR A 1154 7.93 -19.09 -19.24
CA THR A 1154 8.01 -17.69 -19.70
C THR A 1154 7.77 -17.55 -21.20
N LYS A 1155 8.17 -18.55 -22.03
CA LYS A 1155 7.84 -18.59 -23.46
C LYS A 1155 6.35 -18.80 -23.70
N LEU A 1156 5.66 -19.50 -22.81
CA LEU A 1156 4.20 -19.68 -22.83
C LEU A 1156 3.44 -18.44 -22.28
N GLY A 1157 4.17 -17.42 -21.85
CA GLY A 1157 3.61 -16.14 -21.41
C GLY A 1157 3.27 -16.07 -19.93
N TYR A 1158 3.68 -17.07 -19.13
CA TYR A 1158 3.55 -17.02 -17.67
C TYR A 1158 4.61 -16.12 -17.05
N GLN A 1159 4.24 -15.49 -15.94
CA GLN A 1159 5.07 -14.58 -15.16
C GLN A 1159 5.31 -15.17 -13.78
N ARG A 1160 6.45 -14.81 -13.19
CA ARG A 1160 6.79 -15.24 -11.84
C ARG A 1160 5.81 -14.64 -10.83
N ALA A 1161 5.37 -15.44 -9.87
CA ALA A 1161 4.61 -14.95 -8.71
C ALA A 1161 5.43 -13.98 -7.84
N SER A 1162 4.77 -13.35 -6.87
CA SER A 1162 5.41 -12.41 -5.94
C SER A 1162 6.53 -13.10 -5.14
N ILE A 1163 7.62 -12.37 -4.87
CA ILE A 1163 8.71 -12.88 -4.01
C ILE A 1163 8.28 -12.77 -2.56
N GLU A 1164 8.51 -13.84 -1.81
CA GLU A 1164 8.06 -13.98 -0.42
C GLU A 1164 9.21 -13.86 0.58
N ASP A 1165 8.90 -14.09 1.87
CA ASP A 1165 9.89 -14.12 2.94
C ASP A 1165 11.02 -15.12 2.63
N GLY A 1166 12.26 -14.71 2.86
CA GLY A 1166 13.44 -15.48 2.48
C GLY A 1166 13.81 -15.38 0.99
N GLY A 1167 13.12 -14.55 0.19
CA GLY A 1167 13.45 -14.31 -1.21
C GLY A 1167 13.05 -15.44 -2.14
N SER A 1168 12.04 -16.23 -1.80
CA SER A 1168 11.59 -17.41 -2.56
C SER A 1168 10.26 -17.20 -3.30
N PHE A 1169 9.95 -18.08 -4.27
CA PHE A 1169 8.66 -18.16 -4.96
C PHE A 1169 8.45 -19.61 -5.47
N ASP A 1170 7.20 -20.02 -5.65
CA ASP A 1170 6.82 -21.42 -5.96
C ASP A 1170 5.88 -21.57 -7.17
N SER A 1171 5.57 -20.47 -7.85
CA SER A 1171 4.53 -20.47 -8.87
C SER A 1171 4.81 -19.48 -9.99
N TYR A 1172 4.29 -19.85 -11.16
CA TYR A 1172 4.20 -18.99 -12.34
C TYR A 1172 2.73 -18.84 -12.70
N PHE A 1173 2.29 -17.62 -13.03
CA PHE A 1173 0.90 -17.34 -13.37
C PHE A 1173 0.77 -16.60 -14.70
N LYS A 1174 -0.34 -16.82 -15.40
CA LYS A 1174 -0.70 -16.17 -16.67
C LYS A 1174 -2.08 -15.51 -16.49
N PRO A 1175 -2.15 -14.17 -16.45
CA PRO A 1175 -3.41 -13.47 -16.25
C PRO A 1175 -4.24 -13.38 -17.54
N PHE A 1176 -5.56 -13.56 -17.39
CA PHE A 1176 -6.62 -13.39 -18.39
C PHE A 1176 -7.58 -12.29 -17.92
N SER A 1177 -7.10 -11.04 -17.99
CA SER A 1177 -7.73 -9.90 -17.33
C SER A 1177 -9.16 -9.58 -17.78
N GLN A 1178 -9.57 -9.97 -18.99
CA GLN A 1178 -10.93 -9.73 -19.51
C GLN A 1178 -12.02 -10.45 -18.69
N ILE A 1179 -11.69 -11.65 -18.20
CA ILE A 1179 -12.60 -12.48 -17.40
C ILE A 1179 -12.21 -12.52 -15.92
N GLY A 1180 -11.19 -11.74 -15.53
CA GLY A 1180 -10.74 -11.64 -14.15
C GLY A 1180 -10.10 -12.92 -13.59
N LEU A 1181 -9.57 -13.81 -14.44
CA LEU A 1181 -8.95 -15.07 -14.02
C LEU A 1181 -7.44 -15.08 -14.27
N SER A 1182 -6.70 -15.89 -13.50
CA SER A 1182 -5.30 -16.22 -13.78
C SER A 1182 -5.10 -17.72 -13.72
N ALA A 1183 -4.40 -18.29 -14.71
CA ALA A 1183 -3.95 -19.68 -14.65
C ALA A 1183 -2.61 -19.76 -13.91
N VAL A 1184 -2.47 -20.68 -12.96
CA VAL A 1184 -1.32 -20.81 -12.07
C VAL A 1184 -0.72 -22.20 -12.21
N ILE A 1185 0.55 -22.26 -12.60
CA ILE A 1185 1.36 -23.49 -12.59
C ILE A 1185 2.26 -23.44 -11.36
N ARG A 1186 2.04 -24.37 -10.43
CA ARG A 1186 2.85 -24.52 -9.23
C ARG A 1186 3.98 -25.51 -9.47
N PHE A 1187 5.11 -25.20 -8.88
CA PHE A 1187 6.26 -26.05 -8.84
C PHE A 1187 6.85 -25.99 -7.45
N SER A 1188 7.96 -26.68 -7.31
CA SER A 1188 8.58 -26.96 -6.05
C SER A 1188 9.29 -25.74 -5.42
N GLY A 1189 9.70 -24.74 -6.22
CA GLY A 1189 10.19 -23.45 -5.73
C GLY A 1189 11.59 -23.04 -6.21
N SER A 1190 11.90 -21.75 -6.07
CA SER A 1190 13.21 -21.15 -6.35
C SER A 1190 13.44 -19.88 -5.51
N TYR A 1191 14.68 -19.44 -5.39
CA TYR A 1191 15.09 -18.21 -4.70
C TYR A 1191 15.43 -17.08 -5.66
N VAL A 1192 15.60 -15.86 -5.14
CA VAL A 1192 16.09 -14.67 -5.84
C VAL A 1192 17.37 -14.17 -5.14
N PRO A 1193 18.51 -14.01 -5.85
CA PRO A 1193 18.71 -14.28 -7.27
C PRO A 1193 18.52 -15.77 -7.61
N GLU A 1194 17.97 -16.05 -8.81
CA GLU A 1194 17.65 -17.42 -9.23
C GLU A 1194 18.91 -18.22 -9.52
N GLU A 1195 19.03 -19.37 -8.86
CA GLU A 1195 20.06 -20.38 -9.11
C GLU A 1195 19.46 -21.57 -9.87
N ASN A 1196 20.32 -22.35 -10.54
CA ASN A 1196 19.89 -23.54 -11.25
C ASN A 1196 19.75 -24.73 -10.29
N LEU A 1197 18.53 -24.99 -9.82
CA LEU A 1197 18.22 -26.01 -8.82
C LEU A 1197 17.32 -27.09 -9.43
N ALA A 1198 17.31 -28.29 -8.84
CA ALA A 1198 16.31 -29.29 -9.19
C ALA A 1198 14.90 -28.77 -8.83
N ALA A 1199 13.97 -28.90 -9.77
CA ALA A 1199 12.60 -28.44 -9.67
C ALA A 1199 11.63 -29.56 -10.01
N VAL A 1200 10.47 -29.59 -9.36
CA VAL A 1200 9.39 -30.55 -9.58
C VAL A 1200 8.13 -29.80 -9.92
N LEU A 1201 7.45 -30.25 -10.98
CA LEU A 1201 6.12 -29.75 -11.35
C LEU A 1201 5.07 -30.30 -10.39
N TYR A 1202 4.14 -29.46 -9.92
CA TYR A 1202 3.05 -29.85 -9.02
C TYR A 1202 1.71 -29.86 -9.73
N ASP A 1203 1.11 -28.69 -9.95
CA ASP A 1203 -0.29 -28.58 -10.37
C ASP A 1203 -0.57 -27.37 -11.27
N LEU A 1204 -1.71 -27.42 -11.96
CA LEU A 1204 -2.38 -26.31 -12.62
C LEU A 1204 -3.66 -25.95 -11.85
N SER A 1205 -3.91 -24.66 -11.63
CA SER A 1205 -5.11 -24.14 -10.96
C SER A 1205 -5.48 -22.73 -11.46
N PHE A 1206 -6.62 -22.18 -10.99
CA PHE A 1206 -7.13 -20.87 -11.41
C PHE A 1206 -7.55 -20.00 -10.22
N GLU A 1207 -7.27 -18.69 -10.32
CA GLU A 1207 -7.54 -17.69 -9.26
C GLU A 1207 -8.24 -16.44 -9.82
N LYS A 1208 -9.11 -15.78 -9.03
CA LYS A 1208 -9.93 -14.61 -9.42
C LYS A 1208 -9.19 -13.25 -9.40
N LYS A 1209 -7.89 -13.22 -9.07
CA LYS A 1209 -7.07 -11.98 -8.96
C LYS A 1209 -5.62 -12.22 -9.38
N ASN A 1210 -4.85 -11.14 -9.56
CA ASN A 1210 -3.39 -11.22 -9.66
C ASN A 1210 -2.84 -11.84 -8.37
N VAL A 1211 -2.20 -13.01 -8.49
CA VAL A 1211 -1.70 -13.88 -7.41
C VAL A 1211 -0.93 -13.09 -6.34
N ARG A 1212 -1.45 -13.08 -5.10
CA ARG A 1212 -0.77 -12.55 -3.90
C ARG A 1212 -0.66 -13.62 -2.81
N SER A 1213 0.41 -14.42 -2.91
CA SER A 1213 0.93 -15.34 -1.88
C SER A 1213 0.05 -16.54 -1.49
N TRP A 1214 0.67 -17.46 -0.74
CA TRP A 1214 0.14 -18.75 -0.28
C TRP A 1214 -1.36 -18.78 0.03
N ARG A 1215 -2.06 -19.60 -0.74
CA ARG A 1215 -3.42 -20.12 -0.49
C ARG A 1215 -4.56 -19.11 -0.69
N ASP A 1216 -4.69 -18.58 -1.89
CA ASP A 1216 -6.03 -18.27 -2.36
C ASP A 1216 -6.73 -19.60 -2.73
N SER A 1217 -7.99 -19.77 -2.33
CA SER A 1217 -8.76 -20.98 -2.62
C SER A 1217 -8.89 -21.15 -4.14
N GLY A 1218 -8.47 -22.30 -4.67
CA GLY A 1218 -8.59 -22.60 -6.08
C GLY A 1218 -10.04 -22.49 -6.53
N MET A 1219 -10.28 -21.91 -7.70
CA MET A 1219 -11.59 -21.93 -8.33
C MET A 1219 -11.94 -23.36 -8.74
N ASN A 1220 -13.20 -23.77 -8.62
CA ASN A 1220 -13.65 -25.05 -9.17
C ASN A 1220 -13.39 -25.05 -10.69
N LEU A 1221 -12.75 -26.09 -11.21
CA LEU A 1221 -12.43 -26.23 -12.63
C LEU A 1221 -13.68 -26.18 -13.51
N ALA A 1222 -14.85 -26.56 -12.98
CA ALA A 1222 -16.13 -26.45 -13.68
C ALA A 1222 -16.60 -25.01 -13.91
N ASP A 1223 -16.09 -24.04 -13.13
CA ASP A 1223 -16.42 -22.61 -13.26
C ASP A 1223 -15.44 -21.87 -14.21
N VAL A 1224 -14.41 -22.56 -14.70
CA VAL A 1224 -13.42 -22.02 -15.64
C VAL A 1224 -13.97 -22.19 -17.07
N PRO A 1225 -13.90 -21.14 -17.94
CA PRO A 1225 -14.29 -21.29 -19.34
C PRO A 1225 -13.61 -22.51 -19.99
N PRO A 1226 -14.35 -23.42 -20.65
CA PRO A 1226 -13.80 -24.68 -21.15
C PRO A 1226 -12.65 -24.48 -22.13
N VAL A 1227 -12.69 -23.43 -22.97
CA VAL A 1227 -11.58 -23.13 -23.87
C VAL A 1227 -10.32 -22.72 -23.11
N LEU A 1228 -10.45 -21.82 -22.12
CA LEU A 1228 -9.33 -21.44 -21.25
C LEU A 1228 -8.73 -22.67 -20.55
N LEU A 1229 -9.57 -23.55 -20.03
CA LEU A 1229 -9.15 -24.76 -19.32
C LEU A 1229 -8.36 -25.70 -20.23
N ALA A 1230 -8.85 -25.96 -21.45
CA ALA A 1230 -8.15 -26.79 -22.43
C ALA A 1230 -6.79 -26.20 -22.84
N GLU A 1231 -6.74 -24.91 -23.14
CA GLU A 1231 -5.52 -24.20 -23.55
C GLU A 1231 -4.44 -24.18 -22.45
N THR A 1232 -4.84 -23.88 -21.22
CA THR A 1232 -3.90 -23.83 -20.09
C THR A 1232 -3.49 -25.23 -19.61
N TYR A 1233 -4.35 -26.23 -19.79
CA TYR A 1233 -3.96 -27.63 -19.61
C TYR A 1233 -2.93 -28.06 -20.66
N ALA A 1234 -3.08 -27.66 -21.93
CA ALA A 1234 -2.06 -27.88 -22.95
C ALA A 1234 -0.74 -27.18 -22.61
N ASP A 1235 -0.78 -25.94 -22.07
CA ASP A 1235 0.41 -25.26 -21.54
C ASP A 1235 1.06 -26.08 -20.41
N TYR A 1236 0.28 -26.61 -19.45
CA TYR A 1236 0.78 -27.46 -18.36
C TYR A 1236 1.42 -28.76 -18.86
N LEU A 1237 0.82 -29.41 -19.86
CA LEU A 1237 1.40 -30.59 -20.52
C LEU A 1237 2.72 -30.28 -21.20
N LYS A 1238 2.83 -29.13 -21.88
CA LYS A 1238 4.05 -28.69 -22.55
C LYS A 1238 5.18 -28.36 -21.58
N VAL A 1239 4.85 -27.89 -20.38
CA VAL A 1239 5.81 -27.75 -19.27
C VAL A 1239 6.25 -29.12 -18.78
N ALA A 1240 5.33 -30.07 -18.64
CA ALA A 1240 5.66 -31.44 -18.26
C ALA A 1240 6.56 -32.13 -19.31
N GLU A 1241 6.32 -31.96 -20.60
CA GLU A 1241 7.17 -32.50 -21.69
C GLU A 1241 8.62 -32.01 -21.64
N ALA A 1242 8.86 -30.81 -21.09
CA ALA A 1242 10.21 -30.29 -20.89
C ALA A 1242 10.89 -30.85 -19.63
N CYS A 1243 10.17 -31.58 -18.78
CA CYS A 1243 10.73 -32.29 -17.64
C CYS A 1243 11.28 -33.65 -18.06
N SER A 1244 12.13 -34.23 -17.23
CA SER A 1244 12.74 -35.56 -17.43
C SER A 1244 11.77 -36.74 -17.20
N GLY A 1245 10.50 -36.46 -16.90
CA GLY A 1245 9.48 -37.45 -16.55
C GLY A 1245 9.20 -37.55 -15.06
N PHE A 1246 8.24 -38.39 -14.69
CA PHE A 1246 7.90 -38.70 -13.31
C PHE A 1246 9.06 -39.43 -12.60
N ASP A 1247 9.43 -38.95 -11.41
CA ASP A 1247 10.47 -39.56 -10.58
C ASP A 1247 9.87 -40.06 -9.26
N PRO A 1248 9.80 -41.36 -8.96
CA PRO A 1248 9.19 -41.86 -7.73
C PRO A 1248 9.88 -41.36 -6.45
N GLU A 1249 11.11 -40.86 -6.55
CA GLU A 1249 11.89 -40.31 -5.44
C GLU A 1249 11.99 -38.77 -5.49
N TRP A 1250 11.13 -38.10 -6.27
CA TRP A 1250 11.16 -36.64 -6.46
C TRP A 1250 11.19 -35.88 -5.13
N GLN A 1251 10.49 -36.38 -4.11
CA GLN A 1251 10.43 -35.79 -2.75
C GLN A 1251 11.79 -35.73 -2.04
N LYS A 1252 12.77 -36.55 -2.45
CA LYS A 1252 14.13 -36.56 -1.87
C LYS A 1252 15.13 -35.75 -2.69
N LYS A 1253 14.74 -35.27 -3.87
CA LYS A 1253 15.61 -34.62 -4.86
C LYS A 1253 15.41 -33.11 -4.94
N THR A 1254 14.44 -32.58 -4.19
CA THR A 1254 14.16 -31.16 -4.09
C THR A 1254 14.83 -30.52 -2.86
N PRO A 1255 15.24 -29.24 -2.93
CA PRO A 1255 15.85 -28.51 -1.81
C PRO A 1255 14.98 -28.27 -0.57
N TRP A 1256 13.65 -28.45 -0.66
CA TRP A 1256 12.65 -28.19 0.39
C TRP A 1256 11.94 -29.46 0.83
#